data_AF-A0A1V9ZG31-F1
#
_entry.id   AF-A0A1V9ZG31-F1
#
_cell.length_a   1.000
_cell.length_b   1.000
_cell.length_c   1.000
_cell.angle_alpha   90.00
_cell.angle_beta   90.00
_cell.angle_gamma   90.00
#
_symmetry.space_group_name_H-M   'P 1'
#
loop_
_entity.id
_entity.type
_entity.pdbx_description
1 polymer ?
#
loop_
_entity_poly.entity_id
_entity_poly.type
_entity_poly.pdbx_seq_one_letter_code
_entity_poly.pdbx_strand_id
1 'polypeptide(L)'
;MGKEDSVQYASVKMHDDDEGALSPMDIKSSRDAGDAKDWRTLFWWVFAITPYVILLFLLVLGSTGNLSEETDGAFCAAQRLEKLQMTRNVFWDQSVVSDKARYAAIGQKGATIWMTGLSGSGKSTIGRALEAELLHRRVQVYRLDGDNVRIGLNRDLGFSAADRAESVRRVGETAALFAAAGTVTIVGLVSPYRADRDEVRALHEKLHLPFYEVFVDTPLEVVMARDIKGLYKKAVEGKIQHFTGISAPYEAPETPDMTLFTPNLTLATEVDALVSFLEAKGIFTGVAALPEGYPGVAIPDGGNAAEAFSALYPDAPALPAPDATWPRVLLRDEDLHWVQVLGEGWAAPLRGFMREGAYLQSLHFSSVVFDADNLTAGRLDPHSPTNFSEYSNEGLRKGRRVNLPIPIVLPITAAAKAAVAGAEHVVLVDRSGAEVAVLSAPEVFAHRKEERIARTFGALDEGHPYVAAIRTSGDFLLGGEVALLRRVTYGDGLDGYRLTPAELRRKFEAMGADAVLAFQTRNPTHAGHAYLMNAARARLLAMGFKRPVLWLSPLGGWTKTDDVPLNVRVQQHAAILEAGMLDANSTVLSIWPSPMVYAGPREVQWHAKSRKNAGASFFIVGRDPAGIKRTDGAQDDMYAGDHGRYVLHLSPGLDDMNIMSFPKVMYDVADNTMKPPVPGRPKSDFLSISGSRMRLMARKGLQPCTGAIPADWETNPTCVPPGFMAPAGWDLMIQYYQRPDAASNVQYAVPFRTLAPRADIETMGTLGTRDFELYLRNASGRFSAWHDVPLYVSASVVNLVVEIEKGKMEKMEVNKARAWNPIAQDVTKTNATRYYMYGVPFFNYGMLPQTWEDPALKDAHGHGGDNDPLDVIEVGDAVLPIGSVVPVRVLGSLELIDQDEVDHKIIALALSDPAAARIHTAADLLAHKPEVVARLVDWLKNYKRPEGKPANVLAQESLASEAAALDIVAETHARYAKLRKGETTNPGFWLGA
;
A
#
# COMPACT_ATOMS: atom_id res chain seq x y z
N MET A 1 -43.50 -19.36 -18.64
CA MET A 1 -43.44 -20.48 -17.67
C MET A 1 -42.00 -20.97 -17.68
N GLY A 2 -41.12 -20.74 -16.71
CA GLY A 2 -41.28 -20.44 -15.29
C GLY A 2 -40.64 -21.58 -14.50
N LYS A 3 -39.40 -21.40 -14.02
CA LYS A 3 -38.90 -21.86 -12.71
C LYS A 3 -37.49 -21.35 -12.45
N GLU A 4 -37.31 -20.89 -11.22
CA GLU A 4 -36.26 -20.04 -10.67
C GLU A 4 -34.95 -20.77 -10.36
N ASP A 5 -33.86 -20.01 -10.48
CA ASP A 5 -32.53 -20.32 -10.00
C ASP A 5 -32.48 -20.35 -8.46
N SER A 6 -31.98 -21.43 -7.89
CA SER A 6 -31.47 -21.48 -6.52
C SER A 6 -29.96 -21.75 -6.52
N VAL A 7 -29.21 -20.80 -5.95
CA VAL A 7 -27.77 -20.88 -5.75
C VAL A 7 -27.50 -21.88 -4.61
N GLN A 8 -26.92 -23.04 -4.93
CA GLN A 8 -26.37 -23.97 -3.93
C GLN A 8 -24.89 -23.62 -3.67
N TYR A 9 -24.56 -23.33 -2.42
CA TYR A 9 -23.18 -23.36 -1.92
C TYR A 9 -22.69 -24.81 -1.94
N ALA A 10 -21.75 -25.12 -2.83
CA ALA A 10 -21.11 -26.43 -2.88
C ALA A 10 -20.05 -26.54 -1.76
N SER A 11 -20.34 -27.37 -0.76
CA SER A 11 -19.38 -27.91 0.19
C SER A 11 -18.31 -28.72 -0.56
N VAL A 12 -17.04 -28.39 -0.34
CA VAL A 12 -15.89 -29.15 -0.84
C VAL A 12 -15.87 -30.52 -0.15
N LYS A 13 -16.07 -31.60 -0.91
CA LYS A 13 -15.70 -32.95 -0.50
C LYS A 13 -14.18 -33.07 -0.54
N MET A 14 -13.53 -33.33 0.60
CA MET A 14 -12.18 -33.86 0.63
C MET A 14 -12.25 -35.33 0.21
N HIS A 15 -11.46 -35.72 -0.79
CA HIS A 15 -11.15 -37.11 -1.07
C HIS A 15 -9.91 -37.45 -0.24
N ASP A 16 -10.09 -38.38 0.71
CA ASP A 16 -9.02 -39.13 1.32
C ASP A 16 -8.34 -39.98 0.26
N ASP A 17 -7.00 -39.98 0.25
CA ASP A 17 -6.12 -41.14 0.02
C ASP A 17 -4.66 -40.64 -0.02
N ASP A 18 -3.97 -40.73 1.11
CA ASP A 18 -2.58 -41.21 1.18
C ASP A 18 -2.18 -41.40 2.65
N GLU A 19 -2.10 -42.67 3.06
CA GLU A 19 -1.57 -43.12 4.35
C GLU A 19 -0.03 -43.00 4.36
N GLY A 20 0.50 -42.30 5.36
CA GLY A 20 1.94 -42.26 5.65
C GLY A 20 2.21 -41.75 7.05
N ALA A 21 2.28 -42.68 8.01
CA ALA A 21 2.41 -42.46 9.44
C ALA A 21 3.55 -41.51 9.87
N LEU A 22 3.32 -40.73 10.93
CA LEU A 22 4.29 -40.46 12.01
C LEU A 22 3.56 -39.92 13.26
N SER A 23 3.86 -40.53 14.40
CA SER A 23 3.18 -40.41 15.70
C SER A 23 3.35 -39.04 16.39
N PRO A 24 2.38 -38.59 17.22
CA PRO A 24 2.59 -37.43 18.08
C PRO A 24 3.41 -37.78 19.32
N MET A 25 4.47 -37.01 19.57
CA MET A 25 5.18 -36.97 20.85
C MET A 25 4.49 -35.96 21.78
N ASP A 26 4.28 -36.41 23.02
CA ASP A 26 3.71 -35.70 24.16
C ASP A 26 4.35 -34.33 24.47
N ILE A 27 3.49 -33.37 24.82
CA ILE A 27 3.86 -32.30 25.76
C ILE A 27 2.96 -32.40 26.99
N LYS A 28 3.62 -32.75 28.10
CA LYS A 28 3.10 -32.82 29.47
C LYS A 28 2.48 -31.49 29.91
N SER A 29 1.31 -31.59 30.52
CA SER A 29 0.81 -30.63 31.50
C SER A 29 0.53 -31.40 32.79
N SER A 30 1.39 -31.21 33.79
CA SER A 30 1.16 -31.68 35.16
C SER A 30 0.33 -30.66 35.93
N ARG A 31 -0.73 -31.12 36.58
CA ARG A 31 -1.02 -30.83 37.99
C ARG A 31 -2.16 -31.71 38.51
N ASP A 32 -1.83 -32.37 39.61
CA ASP A 32 -2.59 -33.40 40.30
C ASP A 32 -3.83 -32.89 41.06
N ALA A 33 -4.78 -33.82 41.21
CA ALA A 33 -5.32 -34.34 42.48
C ALA A 33 -6.84 -34.26 42.63
N GLY A 34 -7.47 -35.43 42.87
CA GLY A 34 -8.81 -35.51 43.49
C GLY A 34 -9.68 -36.72 43.14
N ASP A 35 -9.32 -37.89 43.64
CA ASP A 35 -10.13 -39.05 44.08
C ASP A 35 -11.31 -39.63 43.27
N ALA A 36 -11.21 -40.96 43.10
CA ALA A 36 -12.22 -41.86 42.55
C ALA A 36 -12.92 -42.68 43.66
N LYS A 37 -14.24 -42.90 43.56
CA LYS A 37 -14.89 -44.21 43.81
C LYS A 37 -16.40 -44.25 43.50
N ASP A 38 -16.82 -45.44 43.05
CA ASP A 38 -18.16 -46.05 43.13
C ASP A 38 -19.30 -45.62 42.18
N TRP A 39 -19.18 -45.97 40.89
CA TRP A 39 -20.32 -45.96 39.93
C TRP A 39 -20.83 -47.34 39.49
N ARG A 40 -20.35 -48.44 40.09
CA ARG A 40 -20.76 -49.81 39.68
C ARG A 40 -21.99 -50.37 40.40
N THR A 41 -22.54 -49.66 41.39
CA THR A 41 -23.74 -50.08 42.15
C THR A 41 -25.02 -49.34 41.77
N LEU A 42 -24.94 -48.24 41.00
CA LEU A 42 -26.11 -47.46 40.57
C LEU A 42 -26.79 -48.00 39.30
N PHE A 43 -26.08 -48.82 38.53
CA PHE A 43 -26.54 -49.30 37.22
C PHE A 43 -27.60 -50.42 37.29
N TRP A 44 -27.76 -51.08 38.44
CA TRP A 44 -28.70 -52.20 38.63
C TRP A 44 -30.11 -51.80 39.10
N TRP A 45 -30.31 -50.59 39.62
CA TRP A 45 -31.62 -50.13 40.12
C TRP A 45 -32.51 -49.47 39.07
N VAL A 46 -31.93 -48.93 37.99
CA VAL A 46 -32.66 -48.14 36.97
C VAL A 46 -33.46 -49.01 36.00
N PHE A 47 -33.08 -50.28 35.79
CA PHE A 47 -33.77 -51.13 34.80
C PHE A 47 -34.92 -51.98 35.36
N ALA A 48 -35.04 -52.15 36.68
CA ALA A 48 -36.05 -53.03 37.28
C ALA A 48 -37.34 -52.32 37.73
N ILE A 49 -37.30 -50.99 37.99
CA ILE A 49 -38.42 -50.28 38.64
C ILE A 49 -39.19 -49.33 37.68
N THR A 50 -38.53 -48.89 36.61
CA THR A 50 -39.04 -47.87 35.68
C THR A 50 -40.36 -48.23 34.95
N PRO A 51 -40.64 -49.50 34.58
CA PRO A 51 -41.91 -49.86 33.92
C PRO A 51 -43.13 -49.75 34.85
N TYR A 52 -42.96 -49.90 36.16
CA TYR A 52 -44.07 -49.94 37.12
C TYR A 52 -44.50 -48.56 37.62
N VAL A 53 -43.58 -47.58 37.62
CA VAL A 53 -43.89 -46.19 38.02
C VAL A 53 -44.73 -45.47 36.95
N ILE A 54 -44.51 -45.78 35.67
CA ILE A 54 -45.25 -45.17 34.55
C ILE A 54 -46.71 -45.68 34.51
N LEU A 55 -46.96 -46.94 34.86
CA LEU A 55 -48.31 -47.51 34.91
C LEU A 55 -49.15 -46.95 36.08
N LEU A 56 -48.50 -46.63 37.22
CA LEU A 56 -49.16 -46.02 38.38
C LEU A 56 -49.50 -44.54 38.13
N PHE A 57 -48.66 -43.81 37.38
CA PHE A 57 -48.87 -42.40 37.05
C PHE A 57 -50.04 -42.18 36.07
N LEU A 58 -50.26 -43.12 35.14
CA LEU A 58 -51.35 -43.06 34.17
C LEU A 58 -52.72 -43.41 34.78
N LEU A 59 -52.76 -44.14 35.89
CA LEU A 59 -54.00 -44.51 36.60
C LEU A 59 -54.51 -43.41 37.55
N VAL A 60 -53.64 -42.48 37.99
CA VAL A 60 -54.02 -41.38 38.91
C VAL A 60 -54.57 -40.15 38.18
N LEU A 61 -54.27 -39.97 36.89
CA LEU A 61 -54.75 -38.84 36.08
C LEU A 61 -56.06 -39.11 35.32
N GLY A 62 -56.64 -40.30 35.47
CA GLY A 62 -57.84 -40.74 34.76
C GLY A 62 -59.18 -40.29 35.34
N SER A 63 -59.21 -39.49 36.42
CA SER A 63 -60.48 -39.04 37.01
C SER A 63 -60.41 -37.59 37.49
N THR A 64 -60.59 -36.65 36.57
CA THR A 64 -61.32 -35.39 36.77
C THR A 64 -61.52 -34.75 35.39
N GLY A 65 -62.65 -35.10 34.77
CA GLY A 65 -63.19 -34.30 33.67
C GLY A 65 -63.66 -32.94 34.19
N ASN A 66 -63.53 -31.93 33.32
CA ASN A 66 -64.08 -30.58 33.42
C ASN A 66 -63.56 -29.70 34.56
N LEU A 67 -62.43 -29.02 34.32
CA LEU A 67 -62.16 -27.65 34.81
C LEU A 67 -61.14 -26.95 33.87
N SER A 68 -61.62 -25.87 33.25
CA SER A 68 -60.92 -24.69 32.69
C SER A 68 -59.88 -24.82 31.55
N GLU A 69 -60.31 -24.45 30.33
CA GLU A 69 -59.46 -23.86 29.26
C GLU A 69 -58.77 -22.53 29.70
N GLU A 70 -59.16 -21.92 30.82
CA GLU A 70 -58.57 -20.67 31.33
C GLU A 70 -57.14 -20.82 31.88
N THR A 71 -56.67 -22.03 32.21
CA THR A 71 -55.35 -22.24 32.85
C THR A 71 -54.16 -22.33 31.88
N ASP A 72 -54.33 -22.77 30.64
CA ASP A 72 -53.22 -22.94 29.68
C ASP A 72 -52.63 -21.62 29.18
N GLY A 73 -53.49 -20.61 28.95
CA GLY A 73 -53.06 -19.27 28.54
C GLY A 73 -52.27 -18.55 29.63
N ALA A 74 -52.69 -18.68 30.89
CA ALA A 74 -52.01 -18.10 32.04
C ALA A 74 -50.66 -18.79 32.33
N PHE A 75 -50.59 -20.11 32.16
CA PHE A 75 -49.35 -20.88 32.29
C PHE A 75 -48.32 -20.49 31.21
N CYS A 76 -48.73 -20.34 29.95
CA CYS A 76 -47.85 -19.90 28.87
C CYS A 76 -47.35 -18.46 29.07
N ALA A 77 -48.19 -17.55 29.58
CA ALA A 77 -47.81 -16.18 29.91
C ALA A 77 -46.72 -16.14 30.99
N ALA A 78 -46.86 -16.96 32.05
CA ALA A 78 -45.88 -17.05 33.13
C ALA A 78 -44.51 -17.58 32.65
N GLN A 79 -44.49 -18.60 31.77
CA GLN A 79 -43.25 -19.12 31.16
C GLN A 79 -42.52 -18.10 30.27
N ARG A 80 -43.24 -17.19 29.61
CA ARG A 80 -42.62 -16.14 28.78
C ARG A 80 -41.91 -15.09 29.65
N LEU A 81 -42.53 -14.70 30.77
CA LEU A 81 -41.93 -13.80 31.77
C LEU A 81 -40.59 -14.35 32.30
N GLU A 82 -40.53 -15.65 32.60
CA GLU A 82 -39.29 -16.31 33.05
C GLU A 82 -38.18 -16.26 31.97
N LYS A 83 -38.53 -16.50 30.69
CA LYS A 83 -37.56 -16.44 29.59
C LYS A 83 -37.06 -15.02 29.26
N LEU A 84 -37.88 -13.99 29.48
CA LEU A 84 -37.50 -12.59 29.28
C LEU A 84 -36.48 -12.11 30.32
N GLN A 85 -36.46 -12.71 31.51
CA GLN A 85 -35.52 -12.37 32.58
C GLN A 85 -34.16 -13.09 32.49
N MET A 86 -33.94 -13.95 31.48
CA MET A 86 -32.69 -14.67 31.32
C MET A 86 -31.59 -13.80 30.67
N THR A 87 -30.47 -13.61 31.36
CA THR A 87 -29.22 -13.07 30.78
C THR A 87 -28.61 -14.08 29.79
N ARG A 88 -28.35 -13.63 28.55
CA ARG A 88 -27.67 -14.41 27.51
C ARG A 88 -26.34 -13.74 27.11
N ASN A 89 -25.30 -14.54 26.92
CA ASN A 89 -23.99 -14.09 26.43
C ASN A 89 -24.02 -13.89 24.91
N VAL A 90 -24.79 -12.91 24.43
CA VAL A 90 -24.89 -12.55 23.00
C VAL A 90 -24.53 -11.08 22.84
N PHE A 91 -23.63 -10.78 21.91
CA PHE A 91 -23.15 -9.43 21.63
C PHE A 91 -23.75 -8.89 20.34
N TRP A 92 -24.05 -7.59 20.31
CA TRP A 92 -24.55 -6.91 19.11
C TRP A 92 -23.41 -6.66 18.13
N ASP A 93 -23.53 -7.16 16.89
CA ASP A 93 -22.58 -6.89 15.80
C ASP A 93 -22.88 -5.51 15.18
N GLN A 94 -21.95 -4.57 15.33
CA GLN A 94 -22.13 -3.20 14.83
C GLN A 94 -21.87 -3.11 13.32
N SER A 95 -22.82 -2.51 12.59
CA SER A 95 -22.69 -2.28 11.14
C SER A 95 -21.46 -1.43 10.79
N VAL A 96 -20.79 -1.78 9.68
CA VAL A 96 -19.67 -0.99 9.12
C VAL A 96 -20.06 0.40 8.61
N VAL A 97 -21.37 0.66 8.44
CA VAL A 97 -21.93 1.96 8.04
C VAL A 97 -22.49 2.65 9.27
N SER A 98 -21.89 3.80 9.65
CA SER A 98 -22.41 4.61 10.76
C SER A 98 -23.81 5.17 10.46
N ASP A 99 -24.59 5.41 11.51
CA ASP A 99 -25.93 6.03 11.39
C ASP A 99 -25.86 7.38 10.68
N LYS A 100 -24.79 8.17 10.92
CA LYS A 100 -24.56 9.45 10.21
C LYS A 100 -24.43 9.26 8.70
N ALA A 101 -23.66 8.26 8.26
CA ALA A 101 -23.48 7.97 6.84
C ALA A 101 -24.76 7.42 6.21
N ARG A 102 -25.48 6.56 6.94
CA ARG A 102 -26.77 6.02 6.52
C ARG A 102 -27.82 7.13 6.37
N TYR A 103 -27.93 8.01 7.35
CA TYR A 103 -28.86 9.14 7.32
C TYR A 103 -28.48 10.13 6.21
N ALA A 104 -27.19 10.39 5.99
CA ALA A 104 -26.72 11.23 4.88
C ALA A 104 -27.07 10.65 3.51
N ALA A 105 -26.94 9.32 3.32
CA ALA A 105 -27.29 8.67 2.06
C ALA A 105 -28.79 8.72 1.75
N ILE A 106 -29.65 8.71 2.77
CA ILE A 106 -31.12 8.75 2.62
C ILE A 106 -31.64 10.20 2.65
N GLY A 107 -30.85 11.15 3.18
CA GLY A 107 -31.24 12.55 3.33
C GLY A 107 -32.19 12.82 4.49
N GLN A 108 -32.32 11.90 5.45
CA GLN A 108 -33.18 12.03 6.63
C GLN A 108 -32.65 11.23 7.82
N LYS A 109 -33.12 11.55 9.03
CA LYS A 109 -32.90 10.71 10.22
C LYS A 109 -34.06 9.73 10.39
N GLY A 110 -33.78 8.56 10.93
CA GLY A 110 -34.84 7.67 11.40
C GLY A 110 -35.38 8.12 12.76
N ALA A 111 -36.63 7.78 13.05
CA ALA A 111 -37.31 8.12 14.30
C ALA A 111 -38.49 7.19 14.55
N THR A 112 -38.88 6.99 15.80
CA THR A 112 -40.10 6.27 16.17
C THR A 112 -41.16 7.25 16.68
N ILE A 113 -42.32 7.26 16.04
CA ILE A 113 -43.51 8.02 16.43
C ILE A 113 -44.47 7.04 17.07
N TRP A 114 -44.51 7.02 18.39
CA TRP A 114 -45.30 6.07 19.17
C TRP A 114 -46.66 6.64 19.54
N MET A 115 -47.69 6.31 18.77
CA MET A 115 -49.07 6.75 19.06
C MET A 115 -49.75 5.80 20.04
N THR A 116 -50.10 6.32 21.22
CA THR A 116 -50.82 5.61 22.29
C THR A 116 -52.20 6.26 22.55
N GLY A 117 -53.18 5.48 22.99
CA GLY A 117 -54.54 5.98 23.29
C GLY A 117 -55.57 4.85 23.37
N LEU A 118 -56.79 5.17 23.81
CA LEU A 118 -57.90 4.21 23.86
C LEU A 118 -58.23 3.61 22.48
N SER A 119 -58.85 2.42 22.46
CA SER A 119 -59.35 1.85 21.20
C SER A 119 -60.33 2.83 20.55
N GLY A 120 -60.23 3.07 19.23
CA GLY A 120 -61.08 4.06 18.56
C GLY A 120 -60.73 5.54 18.81
N SER A 121 -59.59 5.84 19.48
CA SER A 121 -59.16 7.24 19.71
C SER A 121 -58.77 7.99 18.43
N GLY A 122 -58.33 7.29 17.39
CA GLY A 122 -57.95 7.90 16.10
C GLY A 122 -56.57 7.49 15.57
N LYS A 123 -55.75 6.77 16.37
CA LYS A 123 -54.38 6.35 16.02
C LYS A 123 -54.21 5.81 14.60
N SER A 124 -55.00 4.81 14.20
CA SER A 124 -54.87 4.20 12.86
C SER A 124 -55.28 5.16 11.74
N THR A 125 -56.21 6.08 12.00
CA THR A 125 -56.63 7.10 11.03
C THR A 125 -55.54 8.15 10.85
N ILE A 126 -55.03 8.71 11.95
CA ILE A 126 -53.93 9.68 11.98
C ILE A 126 -52.67 9.06 11.37
N GLY A 127 -52.31 7.84 11.78
CA GLY A 127 -51.11 7.15 11.30
C GLY A 127 -51.11 6.90 9.79
N ARG A 128 -52.26 6.55 9.19
CA ARG A 128 -52.37 6.38 7.72
C ARG A 128 -52.25 7.72 6.99
N ALA A 129 -52.87 8.78 7.52
CA ALA A 129 -52.82 10.10 6.92
C ALA A 129 -51.41 10.71 7.00
N LEU A 130 -50.74 10.55 8.15
CA LEU A 130 -49.34 10.95 8.34
C LEU A 130 -48.40 10.15 7.43
N GLU A 131 -48.58 8.83 7.32
CA GLU A 131 -47.81 7.99 6.39
C GLU A 131 -47.93 8.49 4.94
N ALA A 132 -49.15 8.80 4.48
CA ALA A 132 -49.38 9.34 3.14
C ALA A 132 -48.72 10.71 2.93
N GLU A 133 -48.81 11.62 3.90
CA GLU A 133 -48.19 12.95 3.83
C GLU A 133 -46.65 12.87 3.79
N LEU A 134 -46.05 12.04 4.64
CA LEU A 134 -44.60 11.84 4.66
C LEU A 134 -44.09 11.22 3.34
N LEU A 135 -44.82 10.25 2.78
CA LEU A 135 -44.50 9.70 1.45
C LEU A 135 -44.58 10.77 0.35
N HIS A 136 -45.58 11.67 0.40
CA HIS A 136 -45.71 12.78 -0.55
C HIS A 136 -44.48 13.70 -0.50
N ARG A 137 -43.92 13.91 0.69
CA ARG A 137 -42.67 14.65 0.95
C ARG A 137 -41.39 13.86 0.67
N ARG A 138 -41.49 12.67 0.08
CA ARG A 138 -40.36 11.77 -0.22
C ARG A 138 -39.58 11.27 1.01
N VAL A 139 -40.23 11.27 2.17
CA VAL A 139 -39.65 10.73 3.41
C VAL A 139 -39.84 9.20 3.42
N GLN A 140 -38.77 8.48 3.75
CA GLN A 140 -38.84 7.04 4.04
C GLN A 140 -39.59 6.82 5.35
N VAL A 141 -40.77 6.22 5.27
CA VAL A 141 -41.69 6.01 6.38
C VAL A 141 -42.29 4.61 6.33
N TYR A 142 -42.57 4.01 7.49
CA TYR A 142 -43.28 2.74 7.58
C TYR A 142 -44.19 2.69 8.81
N ARG A 143 -45.38 2.11 8.69
CA ARG A 143 -46.37 2.05 9.78
C ARG A 143 -46.53 0.65 10.37
N LEU A 144 -46.29 0.53 11.68
CA LEU A 144 -46.55 -0.64 12.51
C LEU A 144 -47.86 -0.46 13.29
N ASP A 145 -48.96 -0.97 12.74
CA ASP A 145 -50.28 -0.90 13.39
C ASP A 145 -50.62 -2.20 14.12
N GLY A 146 -51.26 -2.07 15.29
CA GLY A 146 -51.68 -3.18 16.13
C GLY A 146 -52.47 -4.27 15.40
N ASP A 147 -53.29 -3.91 14.42
CA ASP A 147 -54.05 -4.90 13.63
C ASP A 147 -53.12 -5.68 12.66
N ASN A 148 -52.10 -5.01 12.11
CA ASN A 148 -51.17 -5.60 11.14
C ASN A 148 -50.10 -6.47 11.80
N VAL A 149 -49.57 -6.06 12.96
CA VAL A 149 -48.54 -6.86 13.66
C VAL A 149 -49.13 -8.13 14.26
N ARG A 150 -50.42 -8.12 14.63
CA ARG A 150 -51.13 -9.27 15.22
C ARG A 150 -51.42 -10.41 14.24
N ILE A 151 -51.45 -10.15 12.93
CA ILE A 151 -51.58 -11.23 11.94
C ILE A 151 -50.24 -11.91 11.61
N GLY A 152 -49.11 -11.29 12.00
CA GLY A 152 -47.75 -11.76 11.70
C GLY A 152 -46.90 -11.92 12.95
N LEU A 153 -46.09 -10.89 13.27
CA LEU A 153 -45.10 -10.90 14.34
C LEU A 153 -45.67 -11.27 15.72
N ASN A 154 -46.92 -10.89 16.00
CA ASN A 154 -47.59 -11.07 17.28
C ASN A 154 -48.77 -12.06 17.21
N ARG A 155 -48.80 -12.95 16.20
CA ARG A 155 -49.92 -13.92 16.02
C ARG A 155 -50.05 -14.94 17.15
N ASP A 156 -48.99 -15.14 17.93
CA ASP A 156 -48.90 -16.06 19.06
C ASP A 156 -49.28 -15.43 20.41
N LEU A 157 -49.69 -14.15 20.43
CA LEU A 157 -49.99 -13.39 21.64
C LEU A 157 -51.51 -13.21 21.81
N GLY A 158 -51.99 -13.49 23.02
CA GLY A 158 -53.37 -13.28 23.44
C GLY A 158 -53.64 -11.85 23.94
N PHE A 159 -54.65 -11.71 24.80
CA PHE A 159 -55.08 -10.41 25.36
C PHE A 159 -54.77 -10.24 26.85
N SER A 160 -54.01 -11.17 27.44
CA SER A 160 -53.54 -11.11 28.83
C SER A 160 -52.61 -9.89 29.06
N ALA A 161 -52.37 -9.51 30.30
CA ALA A 161 -51.46 -8.40 30.62
C ALA A 161 -50.02 -8.70 30.13
N ALA A 162 -49.53 -9.92 30.32
CA ALA A 162 -48.20 -10.34 29.88
C ALA A 162 -48.07 -10.38 28.35
N ASP A 163 -49.09 -10.87 27.64
CA ASP A 163 -49.08 -10.88 26.16
C ASP A 163 -49.11 -9.47 25.58
N ARG A 164 -49.76 -8.51 26.27
CA ARG A 164 -49.75 -7.10 25.87
C ARG A 164 -48.39 -6.46 26.08
N ALA A 165 -47.74 -6.72 27.22
CA ALA A 165 -46.39 -6.25 27.48
C ALA A 165 -45.42 -6.79 26.41
N GLU A 166 -45.47 -8.10 26.11
CA GLU A 166 -44.64 -8.69 25.05
C GLU A 166 -44.98 -8.13 23.66
N SER A 167 -46.26 -7.84 23.38
CA SER A 167 -46.66 -7.19 22.13
C SER A 167 -46.06 -5.79 22.01
N VAL A 168 -46.02 -5.01 23.09
CA VAL A 168 -45.41 -3.68 23.11
C VAL A 168 -43.90 -3.80 22.94
N ARG A 169 -43.25 -4.71 23.68
CA ARG A 169 -41.80 -4.96 23.59
C ARG A 169 -41.36 -5.35 22.17
N ARG A 170 -42.02 -6.32 21.53
CA ARG A 170 -41.69 -6.76 20.15
C ARG A 170 -41.82 -5.63 19.13
N VAL A 171 -42.88 -4.83 19.24
CA VAL A 171 -43.09 -3.69 18.34
C VAL A 171 -42.09 -2.58 18.63
N GLY A 172 -41.72 -2.36 19.89
CA GLY A 172 -40.66 -1.43 20.30
C GLY A 172 -39.30 -1.78 19.71
N GLU A 173 -38.88 -3.04 19.81
CA GLU A 173 -37.65 -3.54 19.18
C GLU A 173 -37.68 -3.39 17.66
N THR A 174 -38.80 -3.75 17.04
CA THR A 174 -38.97 -3.64 15.59
C THR A 174 -38.89 -2.17 15.15
N ALA A 175 -39.53 -1.26 15.89
CA ALA A 175 -39.49 0.16 15.61
C ALA A 175 -38.07 0.74 15.75
N ALA A 176 -37.32 0.30 16.77
CA ALA A 176 -35.91 0.68 16.93
C ALA A 176 -35.05 0.24 15.73
N LEU A 177 -35.27 -0.97 15.20
CA LEU A 177 -34.56 -1.43 13.99
C LEU A 177 -34.87 -0.56 12.76
N PHE A 178 -36.13 -0.18 12.55
CA PHE A 178 -36.50 0.72 11.45
C PHE A 178 -35.94 2.14 11.64
N ALA A 179 -35.97 2.68 12.87
CA ALA A 179 -35.39 3.97 13.19
C ALA A 179 -33.85 3.98 13.00
N ALA A 180 -33.16 2.93 13.43
CA ALA A 180 -31.73 2.74 13.16
C ALA A 180 -31.44 2.68 11.65
N ALA A 181 -32.34 2.08 10.87
CA ALA A 181 -32.22 2.01 9.41
C ALA A 181 -32.43 3.36 8.69
N GLY A 182 -32.84 4.42 9.38
CA GLY A 182 -33.13 5.73 8.80
C GLY A 182 -34.59 5.96 8.44
N THR A 183 -35.49 5.03 8.78
CA THR A 183 -36.92 5.11 8.47
C THR A 183 -37.68 5.82 9.61
N VAL A 184 -38.62 6.70 9.26
CA VAL A 184 -39.60 7.22 10.22
C VAL A 184 -40.67 6.15 10.47
N THR A 185 -40.71 5.60 11.68
CA THR A 185 -41.60 4.49 12.02
C THR A 185 -42.80 4.99 12.79
N ILE A 186 -43.99 4.84 12.22
CA ILE A 186 -45.24 5.21 12.88
C ILE A 186 -45.82 3.98 13.58
N VAL A 187 -45.89 3.99 14.90
CA VAL A 187 -46.46 2.90 15.68
C VAL A 187 -47.85 3.29 16.17
N GLY A 188 -48.85 2.47 15.86
CA GLY A 188 -50.23 2.64 16.32
C GLY A 188 -50.68 1.50 17.23
N LEU A 189 -50.46 1.64 18.55
CA LEU A 189 -50.85 0.64 19.54
C LEU A 189 -51.72 1.24 20.64
N VAL A 190 -52.50 0.40 21.32
CA VAL A 190 -53.20 0.85 22.55
C VAL A 190 -52.18 1.09 23.66
N SER A 191 -51.18 0.20 23.81
CA SER A 191 -50.07 0.30 24.78
C SER A 191 -50.50 0.90 26.13
N PRO A 192 -51.41 0.23 26.87
CA PRO A 192 -52.17 0.87 27.93
C PRO A 192 -51.38 1.18 29.20
N TYR A 193 -50.29 0.45 29.47
CA TYR A 193 -49.49 0.62 30.68
C TYR A 193 -48.32 1.57 30.40
N ARG A 194 -48.02 2.47 31.34
CA ARG A 194 -46.90 3.42 31.23
C ARG A 194 -45.56 2.70 31.21
N ALA A 195 -45.36 1.75 32.12
CA ALA A 195 -44.11 1.02 32.27
C ALA A 195 -43.63 0.38 30.95
N ASP A 196 -44.55 -0.22 30.18
CA ASP A 196 -44.22 -0.83 28.89
C ASP A 196 -43.77 0.21 27.84
N ARG A 197 -44.35 1.42 27.86
CA ARG A 197 -43.96 2.51 26.95
C ARG A 197 -42.63 3.13 27.36
N ASP A 198 -42.40 3.27 28.66
CA ASP A 198 -41.15 3.75 29.22
C ASP A 198 -39.99 2.80 28.90
N GLU A 199 -40.22 1.49 28.90
CA GLU A 199 -39.23 0.49 28.47
C GLU A 199 -38.84 0.68 26.99
N VAL A 200 -39.81 0.92 26.11
CA VAL A 200 -39.54 1.19 24.69
C VAL A 200 -38.80 2.51 24.50
N ARG A 201 -39.15 3.55 25.28
CA ARG A 201 -38.43 4.83 25.29
C ARG A 201 -36.97 4.64 25.72
N ALA A 202 -36.75 3.93 26.82
CA ALA A 202 -35.42 3.62 27.33
C ALA A 202 -34.56 2.80 26.34
N LEU A 203 -35.18 1.87 25.59
CA LEU A 203 -34.52 1.15 24.50
C LEU A 203 -34.02 2.11 23.41
N HIS A 204 -34.87 3.05 22.96
CA HIS A 204 -34.47 4.01 21.92
C HIS A 204 -33.40 4.98 22.43
N GLU A 205 -33.50 5.45 23.67
CA GLU A 205 -32.49 6.29 24.31
C GLU A 205 -31.13 5.58 24.39
N LYS A 206 -31.12 4.31 24.80
CA LYS A 206 -29.92 3.46 24.85
C LYS A 206 -29.26 3.30 23.49
N LEU A 207 -30.06 3.26 22.42
CA LEU A 207 -29.59 3.15 21.04
C LEU A 207 -29.33 4.53 20.39
N HIS A 208 -29.50 5.62 21.12
CA HIS A 208 -29.39 7.00 20.61
C HIS A 208 -30.33 7.31 19.42
N LEU A 209 -31.52 6.69 19.43
CA LEU A 209 -32.54 6.86 18.39
C LEU A 209 -33.63 7.84 18.85
N PRO A 210 -34.11 8.75 17.98
CA PRO A 210 -35.25 9.60 18.30
C PRO A 210 -36.52 8.79 18.54
N PHE A 211 -37.16 9.02 19.69
CA PHE A 211 -38.45 8.42 20.06
C PHE A 211 -39.39 9.52 20.54
N TYR A 212 -40.61 9.55 19.99
CA TYR A 212 -41.61 10.55 20.32
C TYR A 212 -42.93 9.85 20.68
N GLU A 213 -43.34 9.98 21.93
CA GLU A 213 -44.63 9.48 22.40
C GLU A 213 -45.73 10.48 22.10
N VAL A 214 -46.67 10.07 21.25
CA VAL A 214 -47.84 10.87 20.85
C VAL A 214 -49.06 10.32 21.57
N PHE A 215 -49.57 11.09 22.53
CA PHE A 215 -50.82 10.74 23.20
C PHE A 215 -52.01 11.17 22.35
N VAL A 216 -52.70 10.20 21.75
CA VAL A 216 -53.96 10.43 21.03
C VAL A 216 -55.09 10.40 22.05
N ASP A 217 -55.26 11.55 22.70
CA ASP A 217 -56.20 11.75 23.81
C ASP A 217 -57.63 11.87 23.29
N THR A 218 -58.51 11.02 23.80
CA THR A 218 -59.92 11.02 23.46
C THR A 218 -60.69 10.43 24.64
N PRO A 219 -61.65 11.16 25.23
CA PRO A 219 -62.40 10.70 26.38
C PRO A 219 -63.11 9.36 26.12
N LEU A 220 -63.22 8.54 27.16
CA LEU A 220 -63.84 7.21 27.09
C LEU A 220 -65.26 7.26 26.50
N GLU A 221 -66.06 8.24 26.91
CA GLU A 221 -67.43 8.46 26.42
C GLU A 221 -67.47 8.67 24.90
N VAL A 222 -66.49 9.40 24.35
CA VAL A 222 -66.40 9.69 22.91
C VAL A 222 -66.00 8.46 22.12
N VAL A 223 -65.03 7.66 22.58
CA VAL A 223 -64.65 6.42 21.89
C VAL A 223 -65.72 5.33 22.00
N MET A 224 -66.46 5.30 23.11
CA MET A 224 -67.64 4.44 23.27
C MET A 224 -68.78 4.85 22.34
N ALA A 225 -69.00 6.15 22.14
CA ALA A 225 -69.99 6.64 21.17
C ALA A 225 -69.59 6.34 19.71
N ARG A 226 -68.29 6.41 19.39
CA ARG A 226 -67.76 6.10 18.05
C ARG A 226 -67.86 4.60 17.71
N ASP A 227 -67.62 3.72 18.70
CA ASP A 227 -67.55 2.25 18.62
C ASP A 227 -67.28 1.65 17.22
N ILE A 228 -66.22 2.12 16.56
CA ILE A 228 -65.94 1.89 15.13
C ILE A 228 -65.88 0.39 14.78
N LYS A 229 -65.47 -0.44 15.74
CA LYS A 229 -65.29 -1.90 15.59
C LYS A 229 -66.36 -2.72 16.32
N GLY A 230 -67.36 -2.09 16.94
CA GLY A 230 -68.38 -2.74 17.77
C GLY A 230 -67.80 -3.46 19.01
N LEU A 231 -66.62 -3.04 19.47
CA LEU A 231 -65.86 -3.70 20.55
C LEU A 231 -66.28 -3.17 21.92
N TYR A 232 -66.64 -1.89 22.03
CA TYR A 232 -67.07 -1.31 23.30
C TYR A 232 -68.41 -1.88 23.73
N LYS A 233 -69.37 -2.02 22.82
CA LYS A 233 -70.65 -2.69 23.10
C LYS A 233 -70.44 -4.12 23.62
N LYS A 234 -69.56 -4.89 22.98
CA LYS A 234 -69.24 -6.26 23.39
C LYS A 234 -68.50 -6.32 24.74
N ALA A 235 -67.62 -5.36 25.01
CA ALA A 235 -66.90 -5.28 26.28
C ALA A 235 -67.82 -4.93 27.46
N VAL A 236 -68.74 -3.98 27.28
CA VAL A 236 -69.76 -3.61 28.30
C VAL A 236 -70.74 -4.75 28.55
N GLU A 237 -71.12 -5.51 27.52
CA GLU A 237 -71.94 -6.72 27.62
C GLU A 237 -71.19 -7.92 28.28
N GLY A 238 -69.92 -7.75 28.68
CA GLY A 238 -69.10 -8.80 29.31
C GLY A 238 -68.58 -9.87 28.34
N LYS A 239 -68.78 -9.71 27.04
CA LYS A 239 -68.36 -10.67 26.00
C LYS A 239 -66.87 -10.55 25.64
N ILE A 240 -66.21 -9.46 26.02
CA ILE A 240 -64.76 -9.26 25.87
C ILE A 240 -64.19 -8.91 27.24
N GLN A 241 -63.47 -9.87 27.84
CA GLN A 241 -62.78 -9.65 29.11
C GLN A 241 -61.47 -8.87 28.91
N HIS A 242 -61.02 -8.18 29.96
CA HIS A 242 -59.79 -7.37 29.99
C HIS A 242 -59.71 -6.25 28.93
N PHE A 243 -60.83 -5.66 28.52
CA PHE A 243 -60.83 -4.59 27.52
C PHE A 243 -60.38 -3.26 28.13
N THR A 244 -59.35 -2.63 27.54
CA THR A 244 -58.76 -1.38 28.03
C THR A 244 -59.78 -0.24 28.04
N GLY A 245 -59.94 0.43 29.18
CA GLY A 245 -60.91 1.50 29.41
C GLY A 245 -62.26 1.01 29.95
N ILE A 246 -62.51 -0.31 30.01
CA ILE A 246 -63.75 -0.89 30.58
C ILE A 246 -63.42 -1.87 31.72
N SER A 247 -62.72 -2.97 31.41
CA SER A 247 -62.36 -4.03 32.37
C SER A 247 -60.85 -4.18 32.60
N ALA A 248 -60.03 -3.33 31.95
CA ALA A 248 -58.60 -3.15 32.22
C ALA A 248 -58.25 -1.65 32.16
N PRO A 249 -57.27 -1.15 32.94
CA PRO A 249 -56.97 0.28 32.99
C PRO A 249 -56.26 0.78 31.71
N TYR A 250 -56.35 2.09 31.48
CA TYR A 250 -55.48 2.83 30.56
C TYR A 250 -54.75 3.89 31.37
N GLU A 251 -53.43 3.81 31.40
CA GLU A 251 -52.57 4.75 32.10
C GLU A 251 -52.09 5.79 31.09
N ALA A 252 -52.72 6.97 31.13
CA ALA A 252 -52.34 8.09 30.28
C ALA A 252 -50.85 8.45 30.51
N PRO A 253 -50.11 8.81 29.44
CA PRO A 253 -48.74 9.32 29.57
C PRO A 253 -48.72 10.60 30.42
N GLU A 254 -47.75 10.72 31.34
CA GLU A 254 -47.60 11.91 32.18
C GLU A 254 -46.85 13.03 31.45
N THR A 255 -45.86 12.66 30.64
CA THR A 255 -45.02 13.58 29.86
C THR A 255 -44.92 13.15 28.40
N PRO A 256 -46.04 13.10 27.64
CA PRO A 256 -45.98 12.79 26.23
C PRO A 256 -45.22 13.90 25.48
N ASP A 257 -44.49 13.52 24.44
CA ASP A 257 -43.79 14.47 23.58
C ASP A 257 -44.77 15.36 22.79
N MET A 258 -45.98 14.83 22.55
CA MET A 258 -47.10 15.56 21.94
C MET A 258 -48.44 14.95 22.38
N THR A 259 -49.44 15.79 22.63
CA THR A 259 -50.83 15.36 22.86
C THR A 259 -51.73 15.85 21.74
N LEU A 260 -52.51 14.93 21.17
CA LEU A 260 -53.53 15.21 20.15
C LEU A 260 -54.92 14.97 20.74
N PHE A 261 -55.63 16.05 21.05
CA PHE A 261 -57.00 15.98 21.53
C PHE A 261 -57.98 15.89 20.35
N THR A 262 -58.23 14.66 19.89
CA THR A 262 -58.98 14.40 18.64
C THR A 262 -60.42 14.92 18.59
N PRO A 263 -61.17 15.07 19.70
CA PRO A 263 -62.53 15.60 19.62
C PRO A 263 -62.64 17.02 19.07
N ASN A 264 -61.57 17.82 19.16
CA ASN A 264 -61.57 19.23 18.77
C ASN A 264 -60.75 19.53 17.51
N LEU A 265 -60.16 18.51 16.89
CA LEU A 265 -59.26 18.67 15.75
C LEU A 265 -59.82 17.96 14.52
N THR A 266 -59.51 18.51 13.34
CA THR A 266 -59.72 17.80 12.08
C THR A 266 -58.50 16.93 11.78
N LEU A 267 -58.67 15.86 11.00
CA LEU A 267 -57.56 14.98 10.62
C LEU A 267 -56.41 15.73 9.93
N ALA A 268 -56.73 16.73 9.10
CA ALA A 268 -55.72 17.57 8.47
C ALA A 268 -54.91 18.35 9.52
N THR A 269 -55.59 18.98 10.48
CA THR A 269 -54.93 19.70 11.58
C THR A 269 -54.08 18.79 12.46
N GLU A 270 -54.51 17.55 12.71
CA GLU A 270 -53.75 16.56 13.46
C GLU A 270 -52.45 16.17 12.72
N VAL A 271 -52.52 15.94 11.41
CA VAL A 271 -51.37 15.61 10.56
C VAL A 271 -50.41 16.80 10.45
N ASP A 272 -50.92 18.01 10.20
CA ASP A 272 -50.12 19.22 10.10
C ASP A 272 -49.35 19.49 11.39
N ALA A 273 -49.99 19.30 12.54
CA ALA A 273 -49.35 19.44 13.84
C ALA A 273 -48.23 18.42 14.05
N LEU A 274 -48.44 17.16 13.63
CA LEU A 274 -47.42 16.10 13.70
C LEU A 274 -46.23 16.39 12.78
N VAL A 275 -46.49 16.81 11.54
CA VAL A 275 -45.42 17.15 10.59
C VAL A 275 -44.60 18.34 11.09
N SER A 276 -45.27 19.40 11.56
CA SER A 276 -44.61 20.57 12.14
C SER A 276 -43.76 20.21 13.36
N PHE A 277 -44.25 19.30 14.20
CA PHE A 277 -43.49 18.78 15.34
C PHE A 277 -42.22 18.05 14.88
N LEU A 278 -42.30 17.18 13.87
CA LEU A 278 -41.14 16.45 13.33
C LEU A 278 -40.12 17.38 12.64
N GLU A 279 -40.59 18.42 11.95
CA GLU A 279 -39.76 19.49 11.39
C GLU A 279 -38.98 20.20 12.49
N ALA A 280 -39.65 20.65 13.54
CA ALA A 280 -39.03 21.35 14.67
C ALA A 280 -38.00 20.48 15.42
N LYS A 281 -38.19 19.16 15.43
CA LYS A 281 -37.23 18.20 15.99
C LYS A 281 -36.06 17.89 15.06
N GLY A 282 -36.01 18.50 13.87
CA GLY A 282 -34.90 18.33 12.92
C GLY A 282 -34.83 16.91 12.35
N ILE A 283 -35.98 16.26 12.14
CA ILE A 283 -36.05 14.94 11.49
C ILE A 283 -35.79 15.06 9.98
N PHE A 284 -36.25 16.15 9.36
CA PHE A 284 -36.11 16.43 7.94
C PHE A 284 -34.94 17.39 7.60
N THR A 285 -34.20 17.87 8.61
CA THR A 285 -33.12 18.87 8.45
C THR A 285 -31.90 18.53 9.32
N GLY A 286 -30.72 19.08 8.98
CA GLY A 286 -29.51 18.90 9.80
C GLY A 286 -28.88 17.51 9.75
N VAL A 287 -29.14 16.74 8.70
CA VAL A 287 -28.24 15.65 8.30
C VAL A 287 -27.06 16.30 7.60
N ALA A 288 -25.84 15.99 8.03
CA ALA A 288 -24.65 16.50 7.34
C ALA A 288 -24.80 16.17 5.85
N ALA A 289 -24.68 17.19 5.00
CA ALA A 289 -24.47 16.93 3.58
C ALA A 289 -23.31 15.94 3.48
N LEU A 290 -23.38 15.00 2.53
CA LEU A 290 -22.18 14.27 2.14
C LEU A 290 -21.06 15.31 1.99
N PRO A 291 -19.86 15.06 2.54
CA PRO A 291 -18.77 16.01 2.45
C PRO A 291 -18.75 16.62 1.05
N GLU A 292 -18.81 17.96 0.96
CA GLU A 292 -18.57 18.63 -0.31
C GLU A 292 -17.10 18.42 -0.68
N GLY A 293 -16.90 17.29 -1.33
CA GLY A 293 -15.75 16.86 -2.07
C GLY A 293 -16.37 15.97 -3.13
N TYR A 294 -16.22 16.37 -4.39
CA TYR A 294 -16.78 15.71 -5.58
C TYR A 294 -17.06 14.20 -5.36
N PRO A 295 -18.26 13.67 -5.67
CA PRO A 295 -18.60 12.24 -5.49
C PRO A 295 -17.76 11.24 -6.32
N GLY A 296 -16.57 11.62 -6.80
CA GLY A 296 -15.64 10.71 -7.45
C GLY A 296 -14.16 11.08 -7.37
N VAL A 297 -13.70 11.77 -6.31
CA VAL A 297 -12.26 11.84 -5.98
C VAL A 297 -12.06 11.32 -4.55
N ALA A 298 -11.19 10.33 -4.37
CA ALA A 298 -10.98 9.72 -3.05
C ALA A 298 -10.30 10.69 -2.07
N ILE A 299 -10.70 10.61 -0.80
CA ILE A 299 -10.03 11.33 0.31
C ILE A 299 -8.69 10.62 0.58
N PRO A 300 -7.57 11.35 0.74
CA PRO A 300 -6.31 10.74 1.16
C PRO A 300 -6.46 10.03 2.52
N ASP A 301 -5.69 8.97 2.72
CA ASP A 301 -5.59 8.32 4.02
C ASP A 301 -5.09 9.34 5.08
N GLY A 302 -5.82 9.45 6.20
CA GLY A 302 -5.56 10.45 7.26
C GLY A 302 -6.44 11.71 7.23
N GLY A 303 -7.35 11.84 6.26
CA GLY A 303 -8.32 12.95 6.20
C GLY A 303 -7.66 14.33 6.00
N ASN A 304 -8.21 15.39 6.58
CA ASN A 304 -7.69 16.77 6.44
C ASN A 304 -6.33 16.99 7.14
N ALA A 305 -5.88 16.07 8.00
CA ALA A 305 -4.48 16.04 8.44
C ALA A 305 -3.53 15.87 7.24
N ALA A 306 -4.06 15.38 6.11
CA ALA A 306 -3.36 15.34 4.85
C ALA A 306 -3.29 16.68 4.10
N GLU A 307 -4.21 17.62 4.34
CA GLU A 307 -4.12 19.00 3.83
C GLU A 307 -3.00 19.77 4.53
N ALA A 308 -2.70 19.42 5.79
CA ALA A 308 -1.51 19.89 6.50
C ALA A 308 -0.20 19.28 5.96
N PHE A 309 -0.24 18.25 5.09
CA PHE A 309 0.97 17.80 4.38
C PHE A 309 1.52 18.83 3.39
N SER A 310 0.82 19.93 3.13
CA SER A 310 1.42 21.08 2.42
C SER A 310 2.73 21.56 3.06
N ALA A 311 2.99 21.28 4.34
CA ALA A 311 4.27 21.53 5.01
C ALA A 311 5.38 20.49 4.73
N LEU A 312 5.05 19.26 4.31
CA LEU A 312 5.99 18.23 3.85
C LEU A 312 6.23 18.30 2.33
N TYR A 313 5.28 18.88 1.60
CA TYR A 313 5.29 19.07 0.14
C TYR A 313 5.36 20.55 -0.28
N PRO A 314 6.22 21.39 0.33
CA PRO A 314 6.21 22.78 -0.07
C PRO A 314 6.67 22.88 -1.52
N ASP A 315 6.01 23.74 -2.31
CA ASP A 315 6.44 24.10 -3.67
C ASP A 315 7.89 24.65 -3.70
N ALA A 316 8.48 24.96 -2.52
CA ALA A 316 9.88 25.28 -2.31
C ALA A 316 10.42 24.67 -0.99
N PRO A 317 11.61 24.04 -0.99
CA PRO A 317 12.17 23.42 0.21
C PRO A 317 12.40 24.42 1.34
N ALA A 318 12.03 24.03 2.57
CA ALA A 318 11.99 24.91 3.74
C ALA A 318 13.12 24.66 4.76
N LEU A 319 14.02 23.69 4.52
CA LEU A 319 15.10 23.39 5.47
C LEU A 319 16.38 24.19 5.16
N PRO A 320 17.11 24.67 6.19
CA PRO A 320 18.46 25.19 6.02
C PRO A 320 19.38 24.11 5.44
N ALA A 321 20.52 24.53 4.86
CA ALA A 321 21.54 23.61 4.39
C ALA A 321 21.91 22.61 5.51
N PRO A 322 21.99 21.29 5.21
CA PRO A 322 22.36 20.30 6.21
C PRO A 322 23.70 20.62 6.87
N ASP A 323 23.79 20.39 8.17
CA ASP A 323 25.05 20.58 8.89
C ASP A 323 26.11 19.60 8.37
N ALA A 324 27.34 20.07 8.18
CA ALA A 324 28.46 19.24 7.74
C ALA A 324 28.75 18.09 8.71
N THR A 325 28.43 18.24 9.99
CA THR A 325 28.63 17.23 11.05
C THR A 325 27.61 16.09 11.02
N TRP A 326 26.46 16.26 10.34
CA TRP A 326 25.45 15.21 10.30
C TRP A 326 25.93 14.02 9.44
N PRO A 327 25.68 12.78 9.89
CA PRO A 327 26.07 11.59 9.16
C PRO A 327 25.32 11.51 7.83
N ARG A 328 26.03 11.08 6.79
CA ARG A 328 25.50 10.88 5.44
C ARG A 328 25.31 9.39 5.18
N VAL A 329 24.10 9.01 4.81
CA VAL A 329 23.73 7.64 4.44
C VAL A 329 23.44 7.58 2.94
N LEU A 330 24.15 6.69 2.25
CA LEU A 330 23.96 6.45 0.82
C LEU A 330 22.66 5.67 0.58
N LEU A 331 21.86 6.16 -0.35
CA LEU A 331 20.67 5.51 -0.88
C LEU A 331 21.03 4.61 -2.05
N ARG A 332 20.46 3.40 -2.09
CA ARG A 332 20.39 2.63 -3.33
C ARG A 332 19.32 3.21 -4.25
N ASP A 333 19.29 2.74 -5.50
CA ASP A 333 18.32 3.22 -6.49
C ASP A 333 16.87 3.00 -6.01
N GLU A 334 16.56 1.85 -5.41
CA GLU A 334 15.22 1.59 -4.86
C GLU A 334 14.90 2.48 -3.65
N ASP A 335 15.92 2.82 -2.85
CA ASP A 335 15.74 3.65 -1.65
C ASP A 335 15.41 5.10 -2.04
N LEU A 336 16.01 5.63 -3.12
CA LEU A 336 15.66 6.95 -3.66
C LEU A 336 14.19 7.01 -4.11
N HIS A 337 13.69 5.97 -4.77
CA HIS A 337 12.27 5.89 -5.13
C HIS A 337 11.38 5.86 -3.89
N TRP A 338 11.78 5.15 -2.83
CA TRP A 338 11.05 5.16 -1.55
C TRP A 338 11.09 6.54 -0.87
N VAL A 339 12.22 7.25 -0.92
CA VAL A 339 12.33 8.64 -0.45
C VAL A 339 11.36 9.54 -1.23
N GLN A 340 11.27 9.39 -2.55
CA GLN A 340 10.29 10.13 -3.36
C GLN A 340 8.85 9.75 -2.99
N VAL A 341 8.55 8.45 -2.82
CA VAL A 341 7.24 7.94 -2.41
C VAL A 341 6.78 8.57 -1.08
N LEU A 342 7.66 8.61 -0.10
CA LEU A 342 7.42 9.20 1.22
C LEU A 342 7.29 10.72 1.11
N GLY A 343 8.28 11.34 0.49
CA GLY A 343 8.43 12.79 0.38
C GLY A 343 7.41 13.47 -0.52
N GLU A 344 6.66 12.75 -1.36
CA GLU A 344 5.54 13.28 -2.15
C GLU A 344 4.15 12.84 -1.63
N GLY A 345 4.09 11.97 -0.62
CA GLY A 345 2.83 11.60 0.04
C GLY A 345 2.06 10.43 -0.54
N TRP A 346 2.70 9.65 -1.42
CA TRP A 346 2.12 8.40 -1.90
C TRP A 346 1.81 7.43 -0.74
N ALA A 347 2.66 7.46 0.30
CA ALA A 347 2.53 6.62 1.49
C ALA A 347 1.73 7.27 2.65
N ALA A 348 1.11 8.44 2.43
CA ALA A 348 0.37 9.15 3.48
C ALA A 348 -0.56 8.19 4.26
N PRO A 349 -0.60 8.28 5.61
CA PRO A 349 -0.05 9.35 6.43
C PRO A 349 1.39 9.12 6.95
N LEU A 350 2.10 8.12 6.42
CA LEU A 350 3.49 7.84 6.82
C LEU A 350 4.40 9.02 6.44
N ARG A 351 5.17 9.55 7.41
CA ARG A 351 6.04 10.73 7.24
C ARG A 351 7.52 10.41 6.94
N GLY A 352 7.88 9.14 6.84
CA GLY A 352 9.25 8.73 6.57
C GLY A 352 9.40 7.21 6.60
N PHE A 353 10.63 6.72 6.66
CA PHE A 353 10.85 5.28 6.73
C PHE A 353 10.27 4.69 8.01
N MET A 354 9.64 3.52 7.89
CA MET A 354 8.95 2.87 9.01
C MET A 354 9.90 2.63 10.18
N ARG A 355 9.50 3.13 11.35
CA ARG A 355 9.99 2.67 12.66
C ARG A 355 9.58 1.22 12.92
N GLU A 356 10.17 0.56 13.91
CA GLU A 356 9.95 -0.88 14.15
C GLU A 356 8.46 -1.20 14.34
N GLY A 357 7.73 -0.36 15.10
CA GLY A 357 6.29 -0.55 15.34
C GLY A 357 5.45 -0.50 14.05
N ALA A 358 5.72 0.44 13.14
CA ALA A 358 5.03 0.54 11.85
C ALA A 358 5.43 -0.60 10.89
N TYR A 359 6.70 -0.99 10.92
CA TYR A 359 7.24 -2.11 10.15
C TYR A 359 6.56 -3.43 10.52
N LEU A 360 6.46 -3.74 11.82
CA LEU A 360 5.78 -4.95 12.31
C LEU A 360 4.29 -4.93 11.96
N GLN A 361 3.62 -3.79 12.13
CA GLN A 361 2.21 -3.68 11.75
C GLN A 361 1.99 -3.89 10.25
N SER A 362 2.83 -3.28 9.41
CA SER A 362 2.80 -3.51 7.97
C SER A 362 2.98 -5.00 7.68
N LEU A 363 4.03 -5.63 8.20
CA LEU A 363 4.34 -7.04 7.98
C LEU A 363 3.19 -7.99 8.35
N HIS A 364 2.60 -7.81 9.54
CA HIS A 364 1.61 -8.75 10.09
C HIS A 364 0.16 -8.44 9.71
N PHE A 365 -0.20 -7.17 9.50
CA PHE A 365 -1.60 -6.75 9.33
C PHE A 365 -1.87 -6.08 7.98
N SER A 366 -0.85 -5.93 7.13
CA SER A 366 -0.91 -5.21 5.85
C SER A 366 -1.41 -3.76 5.98
N SER A 367 -1.36 -3.21 7.20
CA SER A 367 -1.95 -1.94 7.56
C SER A 367 -1.37 -1.44 8.87
N VAL A 368 -1.47 -0.13 9.12
CA VAL A 368 -0.96 0.52 10.33
C VAL A 368 -2.07 1.29 11.03
N VAL A 369 -2.02 1.38 12.35
CA VAL A 369 -2.93 2.22 13.14
C VAL A 369 -2.53 3.69 12.99
N PHE A 370 -3.46 4.51 12.54
CA PHE A 370 -3.40 5.96 12.51
C PHE A 370 -3.84 6.56 13.84
N ASP A 371 -2.90 7.25 14.50
CA ASP A 371 -3.14 8.18 15.59
C ASP A 371 -2.70 9.57 15.15
N ALA A 372 -3.61 10.54 15.17
CA ALA A 372 -3.35 11.91 14.73
C ALA A 372 -2.27 12.61 15.59
N ASP A 373 -2.09 12.15 16.82
CA ASP A 373 -1.14 12.70 17.80
C ASP A 373 0.18 11.89 17.91
N ASN A 374 0.28 10.71 17.29
CA ASN A 374 1.31 9.73 17.67
C ASN A 374 1.90 8.86 16.55
N LEU A 375 1.72 9.21 15.29
CA LEU A 375 2.24 8.36 14.21
C LEU A 375 3.74 8.45 13.93
N THR A 376 4.44 9.42 14.51
CA THR A 376 5.91 9.54 14.41
C THR A 376 6.59 10.27 15.58
N ALA A 377 5.83 10.89 16.50
CA ALA A 377 6.38 11.77 17.55
C ALA A 377 6.52 11.12 18.94
N GLY A 378 5.88 9.99 19.21
CA GLY A 378 6.00 9.30 20.49
C GLY A 378 7.21 8.36 20.54
N ARG A 379 8.09 8.58 21.52
CA ARG A 379 9.08 7.58 21.97
C ARG A 379 8.34 6.29 22.35
N LEU A 380 8.34 5.30 21.45
CA LEU A 380 8.43 3.92 21.92
C LEU A 380 9.77 3.83 22.65
N ASP A 381 9.74 3.54 23.95
CA ASP A 381 10.96 3.30 24.72
C ASP A 381 11.75 2.18 24.03
N PRO A 382 12.95 2.46 23.48
CA PRO A 382 13.72 1.48 22.71
C PRO A 382 14.26 0.33 23.58
N HIS A 383 14.03 0.37 24.90
CA HIS A 383 14.37 -0.70 25.83
C HIS A 383 13.15 -1.51 26.31
N SER A 384 11.94 -1.14 25.88
CA SER A 384 10.72 -1.87 26.17
C SER A 384 10.52 -3.00 25.14
N PRO A 385 10.50 -4.29 25.54
CA PRO A 385 10.10 -5.37 24.66
C PRO A 385 8.69 -5.08 24.10
N THR A 386 8.50 -5.22 22.79
CA THR A 386 7.17 -5.11 22.18
C THR A 386 6.27 -6.20 22.77
N ASN A 387 5.37 -5.82 23.68
CA ASN A 387 4.44 -6.74 24.29
C ASN A 387 3.20 -6.90 23.40
N PHE A 388 3.23 -7.89 22.51
CA PHE A 388 2.08 -8.22 21.65
C PHE A 388 0.81 -8.62 22.42
N SER A 389 0.92 -8.99 23.70
CA SER A 389 -0.24 -9.37 24.52
C SER A 389 -1.07 -8.18 25.02
N GLU A 390 -0.53 -6.96 24.92
CA GLU A 390 -1.24 -5.71 25.25
C GLU A 390 -1.97 -5.09 24.04
N TYR A 391 -1.73 -5.61 22.83
CA TYR A 391 -2.49 -5.22 21.64
C TYR A 391 -3.86 -5.91 21.65
N SER A 392 -4.76 -5.38 22.48
CA SER A 392 -6.17 -5.73 22.42
C SER A 392 -6.79 -5.14 21.14
N ASN A 393 -7.52 -5.97 20.40
CA ASN A 393 -8.42 -5.49 19.35
C ASN A 393 -9.67 -4.80 19.94
N GLU A 394 -9.92 -4.93 21.24
CA GLU A 394 -11.02 -4.26 21.94
C GLU A 394 -10.71 -2.76 22.06
N GLY A 395 -11.41 -1.95 21.27
CA GLY A 395 -11.30 -0.48 21.29
C GLY A 395 -10.83 0.16 19.98
N LEU A 396 -10.46 -0.62 18.97
CA LEU A 396 -10.05 -0.11 17.66
C LEU A 396 -11.27 0.28 16.80
N ARG A 397 -11.64 1.56 16.78
CA ARG A 397 -12.69 2.10 15.89
C ARG A 397 -12.21 2.12 14.41
N LYS A 398 -13.06 1.70 13.47
CA LYS A 398 -12.81 1.81 12.01
C LYS A 398 -12.65 3.29 11.62
N GLY A 399 -11.60 3.62 10.87
CA GLY A 399 -11.13 4.99 10.60
C GLY A 399 -9.79 5.35 11.26
N ARG A 400 -9.28 4.51 12.17
CA ARG A 400 -7.94 4.59 12.76
C ARG A 400 -6.92 3.64 12.12
N ARG A 401 -7.17 3.01 10.97
CA ARG A 401 -6.22 2.07 10.34
C ARG A 401 -6.10 2.35 8.85
N VAL A 402 -4.87 2.46 8.36
CA VAL A 402 -4.53 2.81 6.98
C VAL A 402 -3.87 1.63 6.29
N ASN A 403 -4.22 1.38 5.03
CA ASN A 403 -3.59 0.35 4.22
C ASN A 403 -2.11 0.69 3.96
N LEU A 404 -1.19 -0.17 4.40
CA LEU A 404 0.26 -0.06 4.19
C LEU A 404 0.86 -1.47 4.17
N PRO A 405 0.68 -2.19 3.04
CA PRO A 405 0.93 -3.62 2.98
C PRO A 405 2.41 -3.93 2.70
N ILE A 406 3.14 -3.01 2.05
CA ILE A 406 4.55 -3.16 1.72
C ILE A 406 5.39 -2.40 2.76
N PRO A 407 6.39 -3.05 3.39
CA PRO A 407 7.35 -2.36 4.24
C PRO A 407 8.16 -1.30 3.47
N ILE A 408 7.99 -0.03 3.85
CA ILE A 408 8.75 1.11 3.32
C ILE A 408 9.87 1.41 4.33
N VAL A 409 11.05 0.83 4.09
CA VAL A 409 12.18 0.80 5.04
C VAL A 409 13.49 1.12 4.33
N LEU A 410 14.47 1.65 5.06
CA LEU A 410 15.82 1.94 4.57
C LEU A 410 16.84 0.96 5.18
N PRO A 411 17.32 -0.05 4.44
CA PRO A 411 18.36 -0.95 4.94
C PRO A 411 19.71 -0.25 5.04
N ILE A 412 20.42 -0.43 6.15
CA ILE A 412 21.74 0.15 6.40
C ILE A 412 22.76 -0.91 6.82
N THR A 413 24.02 -0.70 6.44
CA THR A 413 25.15 -1.56 6.82
C THR A 413 25.51 -1.35 8.30
N ALA A 414 26.35 -2.23 8.86
CA ALA A 414 26.89 -2.06 10.20
C ALA A 414 27.69 -0.75 10.37
N ALA A 415 28.44 -0.34 9.34
CA ALA A 415 29.18 0.92 9.34
C ALA A 415 28.23 2.14 9.33
N ALA A 416 27.19 2.11 8.49
CA ALA A 416 26.16 3.15 8.50
C ALA A 416 25.43 3.21 9.85
N LYS A 417 25.10 2.06 10.47
CA LYS A 417 24.55 1.99 11.83
C LYS A 417 25.46 2.68 12.85
N ALA A 418 26.77 2.44 12.80
CA ALA A 418 27.72 3.07 13.71
C ALA A 418 27.79 4.59 13.48
N ALA A 419 27.73 5.04 12.22
CA ALA A 419 27.78 6.46 11.87
C ALA A 419 26.52 7.24 12.31
N VAL A 420 25.34 6.61 12.32
CA VAL A 420 24.09 7.27 12.74
C VAL A 420 23.79 7.13 14.23
N ALA A 421 24.60 6.38 14.97
CA ALA A 421 24.38 6.14 16.40
C ALA A 421 24.43 7.45 17.19
N GLY A 422 23.31 7.81 17.84
CA GLY A 422 23.18 9.03 18.62
C GLY A 422 22.98 10.31 17.81
N ALA A 423 22.87 10.23 16.48
CA ALA A 423 22.56 11.39 15.64
C ALA A 423 21.07 11.76 15.76
N GLU A 424 20.75 13.06 15.77
CA GLU A 424 19.36 13.54 15.71
C GLU A 424 18.85 13.66 14.27
N HIS A 425 19.77 13.90 13.33
CA HIS A 425 19.52 14.09 11.92
C HIS A 425 20.52 13.29 11.09
N VAL A 426 20.05 12.72 9.98
CA VAL A 426 20.84 11.96 9.00
C VAL A 426 20.57 12.52 7.62
N VAL A 427 21.61 12.82 6.86
CA VAL A 427 21.48 13.29 5.48
C VAL A 427 21.42 12.09 4.55
N LEU A 428 20.39 12.01 3.72
CA LEU A 428 20.22 10.96 2.72
C LEU A 428 20.81 11.43 1.39
N VAL A 429 21.72 10.64 0.83
CA VAL A 429 22.50 10.99 -0.36
C VAL A 429 22.22 9.97 -1.46
N ASP A 430 21.87 10.44 -2.66
CA ASP A 430 21.69 9.55 -3.81
C ASP A 430 23.03 9.13 -4.44
N ARG A 431 22.99 8.18 -5.39
CA ARG A 431 24.20 7.68 -6.08
C ARG A 431 24.95 8.74 -6.92
N SER A 432 24.35 9.89 -7.20
CA SER A 432 25.02 11.01 -7.88
C SER A 432 25.76 11.92 -6.89
N GLY A 433 25.72 11.56 -5.60
CA GLY A 433 26.27 12.33 -4.50
C GLY A 433 25.48 13.59 -4.18
N ALA A 434 24.20 13.63 -4.51
CA ALA A 434 23.34 14.75 -4.14
C ALA A 434 22.60 14.47 -2.83
N GLU A 435 22.59 15.46 -1.94
CA GLU A 435 21.82 15.42 -0.70
C GLU A 435 20.33 15.64 -1.05
N VAL A 436 19.49 14.63 -0.82
CA VAL A 436 18.09 14.62 -1.28
C VAL A 436 17.09 14.86 -0.16
N ALA A 437 17.39 14.42 1.05
CA ALA A 437 16.49 14.53 2.19
C ALA A 437 17.24 14.49 3.52
N VAL A 438 16.61 14.97 4.58
CA VAL A 438 17.03 14.77 5.97
C VAL A 438 16.08 13.79 6.64
N LEU A 439 16.64 12.77 7.29
CA LEU A 439 15.92 11.86 8.16
C LEU A 439 16.12 12.30 9.61
N SER A 440 15.02 12.63 10.31
CA SER A 440 15.05 13.13 11.69
C SER A 440 14.56 12.07 12.68
N ALA A 441 15.09 12.15 13.91
CA ALA A 441 14.83 11.23 15.00
C ALA A 441 15.05 9.75 14.60
N PRO A 442 16.27 9.38 14.15
CA PRO A 442 16.55 8.04 13.63
C PRO A 442 16.33 6.95 14.68
N GLU A 443 15.84 5.79 14.22
CA GLU A 443 15.71 4.56 14.97
C GLU A 443 16.31 3.42 14.16
N VAL A 444 17.24 2.67 14.76
CA VAL A 444 17.88 1.53 14.11
C VAL A 444 17.44 0.24 14.76
N PHE A 445 16.87 -0.67 13.96
CA PHE A 445 16.40 -1.99 14.41
C PHE A 445 16.83 -3.11 13.44
N ALA A 446 16.63 -4.37 13.84
CA ALA A 446 17.10 -5.52 13.08
C ALA A 446 16.23 -5.77 11.82
N HIS A 447 16.86 -6.07 10.68
CA HIS A 447 16.14 -6.28 9.43
C HIS A 447 15.40 -7.62 9.37
N ARG A 448 15.95 -8.69 9.97
CA ARG A 448 15.37 -10.05 9.95
C ARG A 448 14.90 -10.47 8.53
N LYS A 449 15.82 -10.39 7.56
CA LYS A 449 15.55 -10.50 6.11
C LYS A 449 14.66 -11.69 5.74
N GLU A 450 14.94 -12.89 6.26
CA GLU A 450 14.17 -14.09 5.94
C GLU A 450 12.70 -13.97 6.34
N GLU A 451 12.43 -13.45 7.54
CA GLU A 451 11.06 -13.21 8.03
C GLU A 451 10.36 -12.14 7.19
N ARG A 452 11.05 -11.03 6.86
CA ARG A 452 10.54 -9.99 5.96
C ARG A 452 10.13 -10.58 4.62
N ILE A 453 11.00 -11.41 4.02
CA ILE A 453 10.78 -12.04 2.72
C ILE A 453 9.57 -12.98 2.80
N ALA A 454 9.59 -13.93 3.74
CA ALA A 454 8.51 -14.92 3.87
C ALA A 454 7.14 -14.26 4.06
N ARG A 455 7.03 -13.22 4.90
CA ARG A 455 5.77 -12.51 5.14
C ARG A 455 5.35 -11.62 3.96
N THR A 456 6.30 -11.00 3.26
CA THR A 456 5.98 -10.08 2.15
C THR A 456 5.61 -10.84 0.87
N PHE A 457 6.33 -11.90 0.55
CA PHE A 457 6.19 -12.62 -0.72
C PHE A 457 5.42 -13.93 -0.59
N GLY A 458 5.30 -14.49 0.62
CA GLY A 458 4.69 -15.81 0.81
C GLY A 458 5.57 -16.98 0.34
N ALA A 459 6.79 -16.72 -0.14
CA ALA A 459 7.78 -17.73 -0.49
C ALA A 459 9.21 -17.19 -0.32
N LEU A 460 10.16 -18.10 -0.07
CA LEU A 460 11.60 -17.85 -0.11
C LEU A 460 12.14 -18.26 -1.50
N ASP A 461 11.86 -17.46 -2.52
CA ASP A 461 12.38 -17.67 -3.88
C ASP A 461 13.63 -16.79 -4.08
N GLU A 462 14.82 -17.39 -3.99
CA GLU A 462 16.10 -16.66 -4.12
C GLU A 462 16.33 -16.09 -5.52
N GLY A 463 15.65 -16.62 -6.54
CA GLY A 463 15.68 -16.07 -7.90
C GLY A 463 14.72 -14.90 -8.10
N HIS A 464 13.85 -14.60 -7.13
CA HIS A 464 12.97 -13.44 -7.19
C HIS A 464 13.78 -12.14 -7.07
N PRO A 465 13.67 -11.20 -8.03
CA PRO A 465 14.64 -10.13 -8.17
C PRO A 465 14.62 -9.12 -7.00
N TYR A 466 13.45 -8.82 -6.41
CA TYR A 466 13.38 -7.98 -5.21
C TYR A 466 13.79 -8.73 -3.92
N VAL A 467 13.70 -10.07 -3.91
CA VAL A 467 14.15 -10.89 -2.77
C VAL A 467 15.68 -10.88 -2.74
N ALA A 468 16.31 -11.06 -3.91
CA ALA A 468 17.75 -10.91 -4.07
C ALA A 468 18.23 -9.51 -3.59
N ALA A 469 17.50 -8.44 -3.94
CA ALA A 469 17.81 -7.09 -3.48
C ALA A 469 17.69 -6.90 -1.94
N ILE A 470 16.76 -7.61 -1.28
CA ILE A 470 16.67 -7.63 0.19
C ILE A 470 17.83 -8.42 0.80
N ARG A 471 18.19 -9.57 0.21
CA ARG A 471 19.28 -10.43 0.71
C ARG A 471 20.62 -9.70 0.73
N THR A 472 20.94 -8.98 -0.35
CA THR A 472 22.20 -8.23 -0.51
C THR A 472 22.23 -6.89 0.24
N SER A 473 21.09 -6.42 0.75
CA SER A 473 21.00 -5.16 1.50
C SER A 473 21.61 -5.24 2.91
N GLY A 474 21.61 -4.14 3.66
CA GLY A 474 22.09 -4.10 5.05
C GLY A 474 21.29 -4.97 6.04
N ASP A 475 21.90 -5.36 7.15
CA ASP A 475 21.29 -6.21 8.19
C ASP A 475 20.46 -5.42 9.22
N PHE A 476 20.50 -4.09 9.16
CA PHE A 476 19.72 -3.19 9.99
C PHE A 476 18.79 -2.34 9.14
N LEU A 477 17.72 -1.83 9.74
CA LEU A 477 16.80 -0.88 9.13
C LEU A 477 16.87 0.45 9.89
N LEU A 478 16.81 1.55 9.15
CA LEU A 478 16.76 2.92 9.66
C LEU A 478 15.35 3.48 9.46
N GLY A 479 14.62 3.69 10.56
CA GLY A 479 13.35 4.39 10.61
C GLY A 479 13.52 5.84 11.05
N GLY A 480 12.59 6.72 10.66
CA GLY A 480 12.62 8.15 11.03
C GLY A 480 11.76 9.00 10.10
N GLU A 481 11.62 10.28 10.41
CA GLU A 481 10.84 11.22 9.60
C GLU A 481 11.67 11.76 8.44
N VAL A 482 11.14 11.73 7.20
CA VAL A 482 11.85 12.17 6.00
C VAL A 482 11.33 13.53 5.59
N ALA A 483 12.22 14.51 5.49
CA ALA A 483 11.94 15.81 4.92
C ALA A 483 12.82 16.01 3.67
N LEU A 484 12.19 16.24 2.51
CA LEU A 484 12.92 16.48 1.27
C LEU A 484 13.66 17.81 1.33
N LEU A 485 14.93 17.80 0.92
CA LEU A 485 15.73 19.02 0.73
C LEU A 485 15.43 19.69 -0.61
N ARG A 486 14.92 18.93 -1.58
CA ARG A 486 14.53 19.38 -2.92
C ARG A 486 13.58 18.37 -3.55
N ARG A 487 12.86 18.79 -4.60
CA ARG A 487 12.09 17.86 -5.45
C ARG A 487 13.04 16.82 -6.05
N VAL A 488 12.65 15.55 -5.99
CA VAL A 488 13.40 14.46 -6.63
C VAL A 488 13.20 14.57 -8.15
N THR A 489 14.31 14.70 -8.88
CA THR A 489 14.36 14.74 -10.34
C THR A 489 15.43 13.78 -10.84
N TYR A 490 15.21 13.18 -12.00
CA TYR A 490 16.12 12.16 -12.54
C TYR A 490 16.95 12.66 -13.70
N GLY A 491 16.52 13.72 -14.40
CA GLY A 491 17.26 14.24 -15.55
C GLY A 491 17.23 13.30 -16.77
N ASP A 492 16.23 12.42 -16.84
CA ASP A 492 16.09 11.38 -17.86
C ASP A 492 15.10 11.75 -18.99
N GLY A 493 14.68 13.02 -19.05
CA GLY A 493 13.70 13.53 -20.01
C GLY A 493 12.25 13.17 -19.69
N LEU A 494 11.97 12.48 -18.58
CA LEU A 494 10.62 12.04 -18.19
C LEU A 494 10.06 12.76 -16.96
N ASP A 495 10.80 13.71 -16.36
CA ASP A 495 10.38 14.40 -15.14
C ASP A 495 9.04 15.13 -15.28
N GLY A 496 8.70 15.63 -16.48
CA GLY A 496 7.41 16.23 -16.78
C GLY A 496 6.20 15.28 -16.66
N TYR A 497 6.43 13.97 -16.67
CA TYR A 497 5.40 12.96 -16.43
C TYR A 497 5.30 12.55 -14.95
N ARG A 498 6.21 13.01 -14.07
CA ARG A 498 6.24 12.64 -12.64
C ARG A 498 5.44 13.64 -11.81
N LEU A 499 4.12 13.60 -11.96
CA LEU A 499 3.23 14.42 -11.17
C LEU A 499 3.07 13.85 -9.76
N THR A 500 3.22 14.69 -8.76
CA THR A 500 2.95 14.36 -7.35
C THR A 500 1.45 14.10 -7.14
N PRO A 501 1.05 13.46 -6.02
CA PRO A 501 -0.35 13.33 -5.64
C PRO A 501 -1.11 14.67 -5.63
N ALA A 502 -0.48 15.75 -5.16
CA ALA A 502 -1.07 17.08 -5.13
C ALA A 502 -1.26 17.66 -6.55
N GLU A 503 -0.26 17.52 -7.42
CA GLU A 503 -0.34 17.94 -8.82
C GLU A 503 -1.39 17.15 -9.60
N LEU A 504 -1.50 15.84 -9.35
CA LEU A 504 -2.54 14.99 -9.95
C LEU A 504 -3.94 15.44 -9.53
N ARG A 505 -4.17 15.67 -8.24
CA ARG A 505 -5.46 16.17 -7.73
C ARG A 505 -5.85 17.49 -8.38
N ARG A 506 -4.93 18.47 -8.43
CA ARG A 506 -5.14 19.74 -9.14
C ARG A 506 -5.44 19.53 -10.62
N LYS A 507 -4.77 18.58 -11.28
CA LYS A 507 -5.01 18.24 -12.69
C LYS A 507 -6.39 17.63 -12.90
N PHE A 508 -6.84 16.72 -12.04
CA PHE A 508 -8.19 16.13 -12.12
C PHE A 508 -9.29 17.18 -11.88
N GLU A 509 -9.07 18.08 -10.92
CA GLU A 509 -9.95 19.22 -10.66
C GLU A 509 -10.04 20.17 -11.86
N ALA A 510 -8.91 20.54 -12.45
CA ALA A 510 -8.85 21.38 -13.65
C ALA A 510 -9.55 20.74 -14.86
N MET A 511 -9.58 19.40 -14.93
CA MET A 511 -10.34 18.65 -15.95
C MET A 511 -11.84 18.54 -15.62
N GLY A 512 -12.29 19.01 -14.45
CA GLY A 512 -13.66 18.90 -13.96
C GLY A 512 -14.09 17.46 -13.71
N ALA A 513 -13.14 16.57 -13.37
CA ALA A 513 -13.39 15.14 -13.20
C ALA A 513 -14.44 14.90 -12.11
N ASP A 514 -15.47 14.11 -12.44
CA ASP A 514 -16.47 13.67 -11.46
C ASP A 514 -16.31 12.20 -11.05
N ALA A 515 -15.37 11.50 -11.67
CA ALA A 515 -14.82 10.21 -11.25
C ALA A 515 -13.38 10.09 -11.76
N VAL A 516 -12.47 9.61 -10.92
CA VAL A 516 -11.09 9.30 -11.34
C VAL A 516 -10.83 7.80 -11.26
N LEU A 517 -10.48 7.23 -12.40
CA LEU A 517 -10.22 5.82 -12.62
C LEU A 517 -8.73 5.58 -12.80
N ALA A 518 -8.09 4.84 -11.89
CA ALA A 518 -6.69 4.50 -12.02
C ALA A 518 -6.47 3.16 -12.73
N PHE A 519 -5.52 3.14 -13.68
CA PHE A 519 -4.97 1.92 -14.28
C PHE A 519 -3.46 1.87 -14.04
N GLN A 520 -3.05 0.99 -13.14
CA GLN A 520 -1.64 0.69 -12.89
C GLN A 520 -1.09 -0.18 -14.03
N THR A 521 0.10 0.15 -14.54
CA THR A 521 0.81 -0.72 -15.48
C THR A 521 2.32 -0.68 -15.30
N ARG A 522 2.98 -1.83 -15.46
CA ARG A 522 4.43 -1.94 -15.63
C ARG A 522 4.83 -2.40 -17.04
N ASN A 523 3.86 -2.65 -17.90
CA ASN A 523 4.04 -3.24 -19.23
C ASN A 523 3.53 -2.27 -20.30
N PRO A 524 3.99 -2.41 -21.57
CA PRO A 524 3.37 -1.75 -22.71
C PRO A 524 1.85 -2.01 -22.78
N THR A 525 1.10 -1.00 -23.17
CA THR A 525 -0.37 -1.06 -23.24
C THR A 525 -0.79 -1.60 -24.60
N HIS A 526 -1.38 -2.79 -24.62
CA HIS A 526 -2.01 -3.37 -25.80
C HIS A 526 -3.55 -3.27 -25.71
N ALA A 527 -4.24 -3.71 -26.76
CA ALA A 527 -5.70 -3.61 -26.88
C ALA A 527 -6.48 -4.27 -25.73
N GLY A 528 -5.88 -5.23 -25.02
CA GLY A 528 -6.50 -5.88 -23.87
C GLY A 528 -6.58 -4.93 -22.68
N HIS A 529 -5.49 -4.25 -22.37
CA HIS A 529 -5.47 -3.18 -21.36
C HIS A 529 -6.41 -2.03 -21.78
N ALA A 530 -6.38 -1.63 -23.06
CA ALA A 530 -7.29 -0.60 -23.58
C ALA A 530 -8.76 -0.98 -23.42
N TYR A 531 -9.13 -2.25 -23.66
CA TYR A 531 -10.49 -2.73 -23.41
C TYR A 531 -10.90 -2.56 -21.95
N LEU A 532 -10.05 -2.97 -20.99
CA LEU A 532 -10.36 -2.82 -19.56
C LEU A 532 -10.61 -1.35 -19.19
N MET A 533 -9.75 -0.45 -19.66
CA MET A 533 -9.86 1.00 -19.42
C MET A 533 -11.12 1.59 -20.04
N ASN A 534 -11.39 1.29 -21.31
CA ASN A 534 -12.56 1.80 -22.03
C ASN A 534 -13.88 1.23 -21.46
N ALA A 535 -13.91 -0.06 -21.11
CA ALA A 535 -15.08 -0.70 -20.50
C ALA A 535 -15.36 -0.14 -19.10
N ALA A 536 -14.33 0.12 -18.29
CA ALA A 536 -14.47 0.76 -16.99
C ALA A 536 -15.06 2.18 -17.12
N ARG A 537 -14.53 2.98 -18.06
CA ARG A 537 -15.08 4.31 -18.37
C ARG A 537 -16.53 4.25 -18.83
N ALA A 538 -16.87 3.32 -19.71
CA ALA A 538 -18.26 3.13 -20.17
C ALA A 538 -19.22 2.75 -19.02
N ARG A 539 -18.77 1.91 -18.07
CA ARG A 539 -19.54 1.61 -16.86
C ARG A 539 -19.78 2.85 -16.00
N LEU A 540 -18.77 3.72 -15.83
CA LEU A 540 -18.93 4.99 -15.10
C LEU A 540 -19.98 5.89 -15.77
N LEU A 541 -19.91 6.06 -17.09
CA LEU A 541 -20.91 6.82 -17.83
C LEU A 541 -22.33 6.24 -17.66
N ALA A 542 -22.45 4.92 -17.71
CA ALA A 542 -23.73 4.23 -17.48
C ALA A 542 -24.27 4.40 -16.06
N MET A 543 -23.39 4.54 -15.06
CA MET A 543 -23.75 4.85 -13.67
C MET A 543 -24.12 6.32 -13.45
N GLY A 544 -23.99 7.18 -14.47
CA GLY A 544 -24.46 8.57 -14.46
C GLY A 544 -23.36 9.62 -14.33
N PHE A 545 -22.10 9.22 -14.12
CA PHE A 545 -20.95 10.12 -14.18
C PHE A 545 -20.86 10.78 -15.57
N LYS A 546 -20.49 12.06 -15.61
CA LYS A 546 -20.46 12.90 -16.81
C LYS A 546 -19.05 13.08 -17.35
N ARG A 547 -18.04 13.15 -16.47
CA ARG A 547 -16.64 13.40 -16.82
C ARG A 547 -15.70 12.42 -16.08
N PRO A 548 -15.82 11.11 -16.34
CA PRO A 548 -14.85 10.14 -15.82
C PRO A 548 -13.49 10.35 -16.49
N VAL A 549 -12.45 10.58 -15.68
CA VAL A 549 -11.06 10.73 -16.11
C VAL A 549 -10.28 9.47 -15.80
N LEU A 550 -9.59 8.93 -16.80
CA LEU A 550 -8.64 7.84 -16.67
C LEU A 550 -7.28 8.41 -16.26
N TRP A 551 -6.67 7.87 -15.21
CA TRP A 551 -5.24 8.00 -14.97
C TRP A 551 -4.53 6.73 -15.44
N LEU A 552 -3.87 6.83 -16.58
CA LEU A 552 -2.91 5.83 -17.05
C LEU A 552 -1.61 6.03 -16.27
N SER A 553 -1.34 5.08 -15.38
CA SER A 553 -0.32 5.22 -14.33
C SER A 553 0.81 4.21 -14.53
N PRO A 554 1.75 4.44 -15.47
CA PRO A 554 2.93 3.59 -15.60
C PRO A 554 3.82 3.70 -14.35
N LEU A 555 4.27 2.55 -13.84
CA LEU A 555 5.29 2.50 -12.79
C LEU A 555 6.65 2.95 -13.35
N GLY A 556 7.34 3.83 -12.62
CA GLY A 556 8.63 4.41 -13.01
C GLY A 556 9.79 4.17 -12.05
N GLY A 557 9.54 3.65 -10.85
CA GLY A 557 10.62 3.19 -9.97
C GLY A 557 11.25 1.89 -10.49
N TRP A 558 12.10 1.29 -9.66
CA TRP A 558 12.86 0.09 -10.01
C TRP A 558 11.99 -1.04 -10.57
N THR A 559 12.48 -1.69 -11.63
CA THR A 559 11.88 -2.87 -12.27
C THR A 559 12.95 -3.90 -12.60
N LYS A 560 12.55 -5.18 -12.68
CA LYS A 560 13.44 -6.27 -13.08
C LYS A 560 13.92 -6.11 -14.52
N THR A 561 15.08 -6.68 -14.83
CA THR A 561 15.83 -6.43 -16.07
C THR A 561 15.16 -6.88 -17.37
N ASP A 562 14.23 -7.84 -17.34
CA ASP A 562 13.50 -8.29 -18.53
C ASP A 562 12.13 -7.60 -18.74
N ASP A 563 11.77 -6.64 -17.89
CA ASP A 563 10.65 -5.74 -18.16
C ASP A 563 11.07 -4.68 -19.19
N VAL A 564 10.12 -4.16 -19.97
CA VAL A 564 10.41 -3.12 -20.97
C VAL A 564 10.84 -1.82 -20.26
N PRO A 565 11.93 -1.17 -20.71
CA PRO A 565 12.42 0.08 -20.12
C PRO A 565 11.35 1.16 -19.99
N LEU A 566 11.45 1.98 -18.94
CA LEU A 566 10.48 3.02 -18.62
C LEU A 566 10.27 4.00 -19.78
N ASN A 567 11.36 4.51 -20.37
CA ASN A 567 11.26 5.48 -21.46
C ASN A 567 10.55 4.90 -22.69
N VAL A 568 10.83 3.65 -23.03
CA VAL A 568 10.15 2.92 -24.11
C VAL A 568 8.66 2.74 -23.79
N ARG A 569 8.31 2.39 -22.55
CA ARG A 569 6.90 2.26 -22.14
C ARG A 569 6.14 3.59 -22.21
N VAL A 570 6.72 4.68 -21.72
CA VAL A 570 6.07 6.00 -21.73
C VAL A 570 5.86 6.48 -23.17
N GLN A 571 6.85 6.33 -24.05
CA GLN A 571 6.71 6.63 -25.47
C GLN A 571 5.64 5.76 -26.14
N GLN A 572 5.59 4.47 -25.80
CA GLN A 572 4.55 3.56 -26.28
C GLN A 572 3.16 3.97 -25.79
N HIS A 573 3.05 4.45 -24.55
CA HIS A 573 1.79 4.97 -23.98
C HIS A 573 1.35 6.28 -24.64
N ALA A 574 2.28 7.16 -24.99
CA ALA A 574 1.97 8.36 -25.78
C ALA A 574 1.45 7.97 -27.19
N ALA A 575 2.11 7.04 -27.86
CA ALA A 575 1.72 6.58 -29.20
C ALA A 575 0.31 5.97 -29.25
N ILE A 576 -0.14 5.26 -28.20
CA ILE A 576 -1.51 4.72 -28.17
C ILE A 576 -2.58 5.79 -27.90
N LEU A 577 -2.23 6.87 -27.19
CA LEU A 577 -3.12 8.02 -26.96
C LEU A 577 -3.27 8.81 -28.26
N GLU A 578 -2.17 9.06 -28.96
CA GLU A 578 -2.16 9.68 -30.29
C GLU A 578 -2.96 8.89 -31.32
N ALA A 579 -2.87 7.54 -31.27
CA ALA A 579 -3.65 6.66 -32.14
C ALA A 579 -5.14 6.54 -31.76
N GLY A 580 -5.59 7.19 -30.68
CA GLY A 580 -6.99 7.16 -30.23
C GLY A 580 -7.46 5.83 -29.65
N MET A 581 -6.55 4.93 -29.25
CA MET A 581 -6.94 3.70 -28.54
C MET A 581 -7.53 3.99 -27.15
N LEU A 582 -7.12 5.12 -26.57
CA LEU A 582 -7.67 5.74 -25.37
C LEU A 582 -7.99 7.19 -25.70
N ASP A 583 -9.06 7.73 -25.12
CA ASP A 583 -9.43 9.13 -25.31
C ASP A 583 -8.45 10.06 -24.58
N ALA A 584 -7.63 10.80 -25.32
CA ALA A 584 -6.62 11.71 -24.78
C ALA A 584 -7.23 12.84 -23.95
N ASN A 585 -8.44 13.30 -24.28
CA ASN A 585 -9.09 14.41 -23.56
C ASN A 585 -9.59 14.01 -22.17
N SER A 586 -9.85 12.72 -21.95
CA SER A 586 -10.25 12.18 -20.65
C SER A 586 -9.20 11.25 -20.04
N THR A 587 -7.93 11.38 -20.45
CA THR A 587 -6.81 10.59 -19.91
C THR A 587 -5.65 11.45 -19.43
N VAL A 588 -5.19 11.19 -18.22
CA VAL A 588 -3.92 11.69 -17.68
C VAL A 588 -2.88 10.58 -17.75
N LEU A 589 -1.81 10.78 -18.52
CA LEU A 589 -0.60 9.95 -18.47
C LEU A 589 0.35 10.54 -17.43
N SER A 590 0.63 9.80 -16.36
CA SER A 590 1.58 10.23 -15.31
C SER A 590 2.27 9.04 -14.67
N ILE A 591 3.59 9.13 -14.56
CA ILE A 591 4.46 8.12 -13.95
C ILE A 591 4.21 8.08 -12.44
N TRP A 592 4.13 6.86 -11.90
CA TRP A 592 4.10 6.60 -10.47
C TRP A 592 5.49 6.15 -9.99
N PRO A 593 6.10 6.80 -8.98
CA PRO A 593 7.54 6.65 -8.70
C PRO A 593 7.94 5.41 -7.91
N SER A 594 6.99 4.63 -7.37
CA SER A 594 7.30 3.47 -6.52
C SER A 594 8.17 2.42 -7.23
N PRO A 595 9.09 1.75 -6.51
CA PRO A 595 9.66 0.48 -6.96
C PRO A 595 8.57 -0.57 -7.18
N MET A 596 8.80 -1.46 -8.14
CA MET A 596 8.01 -2.67 -8.34
C MET A 596 8.56 -3.79 -7.45
N VAL A 597 7.76 -4.26 -6.49
CA VAL A 597 8.20 -5.28 -5.53
C VAL A 597 7.98 -6.69 -6.08
N TYR A 598 7.00 -6.89 -6.96
CA TYR A 598 6.51 -8.18 -7.46
C TYR A 598 5.89 -9.08 -6.35
N ALA A 599 5.23 -8.46 -5.38
CA ALA A 599 4.61 -9.13 -4.23
C ALA A 599 3.09 -9.43 -4.40
N GLY A 600 2.61 -9.52 -5.64
CA GLY A 600 1.29 -10.04 -5.98
C GLY A 600 0.12 -9.43 -5.18
N PRO A 601 -0.70 -10.23 -4.49
CA PRO A 601 -1.86 -9.75 -3.72
C PRO A 601 -1.53 -8.75 -2.60
N ARG A 602 -0.29 -8.75 -2.10
CA ARG A 602 0.16 -7.81 -1.08
C ARG A 602 0.53 -6.47 -1.71
N GLU A 603 1.17 -6.49 -2.87
CA GLU A 603 1.60 -5.27 -3.55
C GLU A 603 0.46 -4.55 -4.27
N VAL A 604 -0.53 -5.28 -4.80
CA VAL A 604 -1.64 -4.63 -5.49
C VAL A 604 -2.46 -3.73 -4.55
N GLN A 605 -2.50 -4.04 -3.25
CA GLN A 605 -3.03 -3.15 -2.22
C GLN A 605 -2.26 -1.83 -2.16
N TRP A 606 -0.93 -1.87 -2.18
CA TRP A 606 -0.07 -0.68 -2.25
C TRP A 606 -0.30 0.12 -3.53
N HIS A 607 -0.50 -0.58 -4.67
CA HIS A 607 -0.83 0.05 -5.95
C HIS A 607 -2.15 0.81 -5.88
N ALA A 608 -3.19 0.24 -5.26
CA ALA A 608 -4.50 0.87 -5.09
C ALA A 608 -4.44 2.03 -4.10
N LYS A 609 -3.86 1.81 -2.91
CA LYS A 609 -3.69 2.83 -1.87
C LYS A 609 -2.97 4.08 -2.36
N SER A 610 -1.87 3.93 -3.10
CA SER A 610 -1.14 5.09 -3.62
C SER A 610 -2.00 5.92 -4.58
N ARG A 611 -2.89 5.25 -5.31
CA ARG A 611 -3.79 5.89 -6.27
C ARG A 611 -4.94 6.60 -5.57
N LYS A 612 -5.47 6.00 -4.50
CA LYS A 612 -6.40 6.65 -3.57
C LYS A 612 -5.83 7.96 -3.04
N ASN A 613 -4.57 7.94 -2.57
CA ASN A 613 -3.90 9.15 -2.07
C ASN A 613 -3.72 10.25 -3.13
N ALA A 614 -3.61 9.90 -4.41
CA ALA A 614 -3.59 10.86 -5.53
C ALA A 614 -4.98 11.23 -6.07
N GLY A 615 -6.07 10.72 -5.49
CA GLY A 615 -7.44 11.11 -5.80
C GLY A 615 -8.25 10.12 -6.63
N ALA A 616 -7.71 8.95 -6.99
CA ALA A 616 -8.50 7.94 -7.71
C ALA A 616 -9.59 7.35 -6.81
N SER A 617 -10.85 7.47 -7.21
CA SER A 617 -11.99 6.84 -6.53
C SER A 617 -12.30 5.44 -7.05
N PHE A 618 -11.79 5.09 -8.23
CA PHE A 618 -11.91 3.76 -8.84
C PHE A 618 -10.54 3.19 -9.19
N PHE A 619 -10.35 1.89 -8.97
CA PHE A 619 -9.13 1.17 -9.34
C PHE A 619 -9.44 -0.03 -10.23
N ILE A 620 -8.83 -0.08 -11.41
CA ILE A 620 -8.97 -1.24 -12.31
C ILE A 620 -8.01 -2.34 -11.87
N VAL A 621 -8.52 -3.56 -11.73
CA VAL A 621 -7.69 -4.74 -11.45
C VAL A 621 -8.07 -5.93 -12.34
N GLY A 622 -7.05 -6.55 -12.93
CA GLY A 622 -7.17 -7.77 -13.75
C GLY A 622 -6.70 -9.03 -13.01
N ARG A 623 -6.40 -10.08 -13.78
CA ARG A 623 -5.77 -11.32 -13.29
C ARG A 623 -4.29 -11.08 -12.96
N ASP A 624 -3.81 -11.73 -11.89
CA ASP A 624 -2.42 -11.78 -11.46
C ASP A 624 -1.75 -10.40 -11.34
N PRO A 625 -2.40 -9.43 -10.68
CA PRO A 625 -1.83 -8.11 -10.54
C PRO A 625 -0.57 -8.19 -9.67
N ALA A 626 0.47 -7.47 -10.10
CA ALA A 626 1.78 -7.48 -9.45
C ALA A 626 2.47 -8.86 -9.35
N GLY A 627 2.00 -9.86 -10.10
CA GLY A 627 2.57 -11.20 -10.08
C GLY A 627 3.90 -11.33 -10.82
N ILE A 628 4.56 -12.46 -10.56
CA ILE A 628 5.78 -12.93 -11.20
C ILE A 628 5.74 -14.47 -11.26
N LYS A 629 6.56 -15.07 -12.12
CA LYS A 629 6.73 -16.52 -12.16
C LYS A 629 7.73 -16.98 -11.10
N ARG A 630 7.56 -18.20 -10.59
CA ARG A 630 8.55 -18.85 -9.74
C ARG A 630 9.82 -19.19 -10.51
N THR A 631 10.97 -19.17 -9.82
CA THR A 631 12.25 -19.55 -10.44
C THR A 631 12.57 -21.04 -10.34
N ASP A 632 11.96 -21.76 -9.39
CA ASP A 632 12.18 -23.18 -9.14
C ASP A 632 11.44 -24.10 -10.14
N GLY A 633 11.87 -24.06 -11.41
CA GLY A 633 11.66 -25.11 -12.40
C GLY A 633 10.26 -25.31 -12.97
N ALA A 634 9.18 -25.00 -12.23
CA ALA A 634 7.81 -25.26 -12.66
C ALA A 634 7.25 -24.26 -13.68
N GLN A 635 7.91 -23.10 -13.89
CA GLN A 635 7.41 -21.99 -14.73
C GLN A 635 6.01 -21.46 -14.35
N ASP A 636 5.50 -21.87 -13.19
CA ASP A 636 4.20 -21.51 -12.65
C ASP A 636 4.17 -20.06 -12.14
N ASP A 637 2.97 -19.49 -12.14
CA ASP A 637 2.71 -18.19 -11.51
C ASP A 637 2.97 -18.33 -9.99
N MET A 638 3.68 -17.37 -9.40
CA MET A 638 3.99 -17.37 -7.96
C MET A 638 2.74 -17.18 -7.09
N TYR A 639 1.73 -16.52 -7.63
CA TYR A 639 0.46 -16.26 -6.96
C TYR A 639 -0.70 -16.80 -7.79
N ALA A 640 -1.75 -17.26 -7.12
CA ALA A 640 -2.97 -17.61 -7.82
C ALA A 640 -3.57 -16.36 -8.49
N GLY A 641 -3.96 -16.50 -9.77
CA GLY A 641 -4.31 -15.36 -10.62
C GLY A 641 -5.47 -14.49 -10.13
N ASP A 642 -6.32 -14.98 -9.21
CA ASP A 642 -7.46 -14.21 -8.69
C ASP A 642 -7.26 -13.63 -7.30
N HIS A 643 -6.23 -14.06 -6.56
CA HIS A 643 -6.02 -13.64 -5.18
C HIS A 643 -5.88 -12.12 -5.04
N GLY A 644 -5.18 -11.46 -5.97
CA GLY A 644 -5.03 -10.01 -5.92
C GLY A 644 -6.37 -9.26 -6.01
N ARG A 645 -7.35 -9.80 -6.74
CA ARG A 645 -8.70 -9.22 -6.83
C ARG A 645 -9.45 -9.41 -5.52
N TYR A 646 -9.46 -10.63 -4.98
CA TYR A 646 -10.18 -10.95 -3.75
C TYR A 646 -9.62 -10.21 -2.54
N VAL A 647 -8.28 -10.17 -2.41
CA VAL A 647 -7.62 -9.47 -1.31
C VAL A 647 -7.95 -7.98 -1.34
N LEU A 648 -7.92 -7.31 -2.50
CA LEU A 648 -8.27 -5.89 -2.60
C LEU A 648 -9.67 -5.57 -2.07
N HIS A 649 -10.68 -6.38 -2.43
CA HIS A 649 -12.07 -6.17 -1.97
C HIS A 649 -12.24 -6.31 -0.45
N LEU A 650 -11.31 -6.99 0.23
CA LEU A 650 -11.36 -7.27 1.67
C LEU A 650 -10.33 -6.48 2.46
N SER A 651 -9.54 -5.63 1.79
CA SER A 651 -8.37 -5.00 2.40
C SER A 651 -8.76 -3.84 3.33
N PRO A 652 -8.30 -3.83 4.59
CA PRO A 652 -8.61 -2.75 5.52
C PRO A 652 -7.99 -1.42 5.05
N GLY A 653 -8.74 -0.32 5.19
CA GLY A 653 -8.29 1.02 4.83
C GLY A 653 -8.53 1.40 3.35
N LEU A 654 -9.11 0.50 2.55
CA LEU A 654 -9.52 0.76 1.15
C LEU A 654 -11.05 0.81 0.98
N ASP A 655 -11.81 0.89 2.08
CA ASP A 655 -13.28 0.78 2.11
C ASP A 655 -14.02 1.83 1.25
N ASP A 656 -13.40 2.97 1.01
CA ASP A 656 -13.89 4.13 0.26
C ASP A 656 -13.35 4.18 -1.20
N MET A 657 -12.57 3.18 -1.62
CA MET A 657 -12.08 3.04 -3.00
C MET A 657 -12.85 1.93 -3.72
N ASN A 658 -13.39 2.24 -4.90
CA ASN A 658 -14.18 1.28 -5.68
C ASN A 658 -13.27 0.41 -6.56
N ILE A 659 -13.25 -0.90 -6.31
CA ILE A 659 -12.42 -1.85 -7.06
C ILE A 659 -13.19 -2.39 -8.27
N MET A 660 -12.73 -2.06 -9.48
CA MET A 660 -13.29 -2.57 -10.74
C MET A 660 -12.53 -3.80 -11.22
N SER A 661 -13.06 -4.98 -10.88
CA SER A 661 -12.49 -6.26 -11.32
C SER A 661 -12.92 -6.64 -12.73
N PHE A 662 -11.96 -7.10 -13.53
CA PHE A 662 -12.22 -7.63 -14.87
C PHE A 662 -11.74 -9.09 -14.99
N PRO A 663 -12.46 -9.93 -15.75
CA PRO A 663 -11.98 -11.26 -16.10
C PRO A 663 -10.87 -11.16 -17.17
N LYS A 664 -10.23 -12.30 -17.47
CA LYS A 664 -9.28 -12.41 -18.57
C LYS A 664 -9.96 -12.08 -19.91
N VAL A 665 -9.32 -11.24 -20.72
CA VAL A 665 -9.73 -10.93 -22.09
C VAL A 665 -8.87 -11.67 -23.11
N MET A 666 -9.45 -12.00 -24.25
CA MET A 666 -8.81 -12.71 -25.37
C MET A 666 -9.05 -11.93 -26.66
N TYR A 667 -8.22 -12.16 -27.68
CA TYR A 667 -8.38 -11.53 -28.99
C TYR A 667 -9.43 -12.29 -29.80
N ASP A 668 -10.54 -11.66 -30.18
CA ASP A 668 -11.56 -12.24 -31.06
C ASP A 668 -11.13 -12.07 -32.52
N VAL A 669 -10.95 -13.19 -33.22
CA VAL A 669 -10.49 -13.23 -34.61
C VAL A 669 -11.53 -12.68 -35.58
N ALA A 670 -12.83 -12.81 -35.27
CA ALA A 670 -13.90 -12.33 -36.15
C ALA A 670 -14.01 -10.80 -36.10
N ASP A 671 -13.91 -10.24 -34.89
CA ASP A 671 -14.12 -8.81 -34.66
C ASP A 671 -12.82 -8.00 -34.68
N ASN A 672 -11.66 -8.66 -34.69
CA ASN A 672 -10.33 -8.05 -34.54
C ASN A 672 -10.22 -7.13 -33.30
N THR A 673 -10.81 -7.58 -32.18
CA THR A 673 -10.83 -6.82 -30.92
C THR A 673 -10.58 -7.69 -29.70
N MET A 674 -10.11 -7.10 -28.61
CA MET A 674 -9.95 -7.79 -27.33
C MET A 674 -11.24 -7.72 -26.52
N LYS A 675 -11.74 -8.85 -26.03
CA LYS A 675 -12.94 -8.92 -25.17
C LYS A 675 -12.97 -10.23 -24.35
N PRO A 676 -13.83 -10.35 -23.33
CA PRO A 676 -14.04 -11.62 -22.64
C PRO A 676 -14.54 -12.70 -23.60
N PRO A 677 -14.13 -13.97 -23.43
CA PRO A 677 -14.69 -15.08 -24.19
C PRO A 677 -16.22 -15.12 -24.06
N VAL A 678 -16.92 -15.31 -25.19
CA VAL A 678 -18.38 -15.40 -25.21
C VAL A 678 -18.81 -16.85 -24.96
N PRO A 679 -19.65 -17.13 -23.94
CA PRO A 679 -20.18 -18.47 -23.72
C PRO A 679 -20.88 -19.02 -24.97
N GLY A 680 -20.59 -20.27 -25.35
CA GLY A 680 -21.18 -20.93 -26.51
C GLY A 680 -20.46 -20.72 -27.85
N ARG A 681 -19.45 -19.84 -27.94
CA ARG A 681 -18.57 -19.76 -29.11
C ARG A 681 -17.38 -20.72 -29.01
N PRO A 682 -16.90 -21.29 -30.12
CA PRO A 682 -15.76 -22.20 -30.11
C PRO A 682 -14.46 -21.49 -29.72
N LYS A 683 -13.55 -22.21 -29.05
CA LYS A 683 -12.26 -21.68 -28.58
C LYS A 683 -11.38 -21.16 -29.73
N SER A 684 -11.52 -21.73 -30.93
CA SER A 684 -10.81 -21.32 -32.15
C SER A 684 -11.07 -19.86 -32.56
N ASP A 685 -12.16 -19.26 -32.08
CA ASP A 685 -12.50 -17.86 -32.38
C ASP A 685 -11.69 -16.86 -31.55
N PHE A 686 -10.95 -17.34 -30.55
CA PHE A 686 -10.24 -16.52 -29.58
C PHE A 686 -8.76 -16.88 -29.49
N LEU A 687 -7.88 -15.90 -29.69
CA LEU A 687 -6.43 -16.06 -29.56
C LEU A 687 -5.95 -15.56 -28.20
N SER A 688 -5.11 -16.35 -27.52
CA SER A 688 -4.39 -15.89 -26.33
C SER A 688 -3.04 -15.31 -26.73
N ILE A 689 -2.83 -14.00 -26.58
CA ILE A 689 -1.53 -13.37 -26.90
C ILE A 689 -0.75 -13.17 -25.60
N SER A 690 0.17 -14.10 -25.28
CA SER A 690 1.01 -14.00 -24.09
C SER A 690 2.11 -12.95 -24.25
N GLY A 691 2.67 -12.46 -23.14
CA GLY A 691 3.85 -11.58 -23.16
C GLY A 691 5.04 -12.20 -23.89
N SER A 692 5.29 -13.51 -23.70
CA SER A 692 6.33 -14.24 -24.44
C SER A 692 6.07 -14.25 -25.94
N ARG A 693 4.81 -14.40 -26.37
CA ARG A 693 4.43 -14.37 -27.79
C ARG A 693 4.59 -12.97 -28.38
N MET A 694 4.18 -11.93 -27.65
CA MET A 694 4.43 -10.52 -28.03
C MET A 694 5.93 -10.26 -28.23
N ARG A 695 6.77 -10.64 -27.26
CA ARG A 695 8.24 -10.52 -27.33
C ARG A 695 8.81 -11.21 -28.58
N LEU A 696 8.36 -12.44 -28.87
CA LEU A 696 8.79 -13.19 -30.05
C LEU A 696 8.46 -12.46 -31.36
N MET A 697 7.23 -11.95 -31.50
CA MET A 697 6.80 -11.23 -32.70
C MET A 697 7.60 -9.94 -32.91
N ALA A 698 7.84 -9.18 -31.84
CA ALA A 698 8.60 -7.94 -31.93
C ALA A 698 10.09 -8.17 -32.27
N ARG A 699 10.73 -9.21 -31.69
CA ARG A 699 12.10 -9.61 -32.07
C ARG A 699 12.22 -9.98 -33.55
N LYS A 700 11.21 -10.67 -34.09
CA LYS A 700 11.12 -11.02 -35.51
C LYS A 700 10.78 -9.83 -36.42
N GLY A 701 10.45 -8.66 -35.86
CA GLY A 701 10.03 -7.50 -36.63
C GLY A 701 8.71 -7.71 -37.38
N LEU A 702 7.82 -8.57 -36.87
CA LEU A 702 6.57 -8.88 -37.56
C LEU A 702 5.64 -7.67 -37.58
N GLN A 703 4.99 -7.45 -38.72
CA GLN A 703 4.04 -6.37 -38.93
C GLN A 703 2.59 -6.88 -38.85
N PRO A 704 1.58 -5.99 -38.73
CA PRO A 704 0.17 -6.37 -38.73
C PRO A 704 -0.20 -7.23 -39.95
N CYS A 705 -1.09 -8.21 -39.76
CA CYS A 705 -1.54 -9.07 -40.84
C CYS A 705 -2.29 -8.26 -41.92
N THR A 706 -1.96 -8.46 -43.19
CA THR A 706 -2.61 -7.79 -44.34
C THR A 706 -3.89 -8.51 -44.81
N GLY A 707 -4.29 -9.59 -44.12
CA GLY A 707 -5.44 -10.45 -44.43
C GLY A 707 -5.84 -11.31 -43.23
N ALA A 708 -6.47 -12.45 -43.47
CA ALA A 708 -6.90 -13.37 -42.40
C ALA A 708 -5.71 -13.89 -41.56
N ILE A 709 -5.92 -14.07 -40.26
CA ILE A 709 -4.92 -14.63 -39.36
C ILE A 709 -4.72 -16.12 -39.69
N PRO A 710 -3.49 -16.61 -39.89
CA PRO A 710 -3.23 -18.01 -40.19
C PRO A 710 -3.75 -18.97 -39.10
N ALA A 711 -4.25 -20.14 -39.50
CA ALA A 711 -4.82 -21.12 -38.57
C ALA A 711 -3.79 -21.70 -37.57
N ASP A 712 -2.52 -21.75 -37.95
CA ASP A 712 -1.38 -22.20 -37.13
C ASP A 712 -0.68 -21.05 -36.38
N TRP A 713 -1.26 -19.83 -36.37
CA TRP A 713 -0.60 -18.64 -35.82
C TRP A 713 -0.20 -18.78 -34.35
N GLU A 714 -0.95 -19.52 -33.53
CA GLU A 714 -0.59 -19.70 -32.11
C GLU A 714 0.72 -20.48 -31.92
N THR A 715 1.02 -21.44 -32.79
CA THR A 715 2.26 -22.24 -32.74
C THR A 715 3.38 -21.58 -33.54
N ASN A 716 3.05 -20.89 -34.64
CA ASN A 716 4.02 -20.22 -35.51
C ASN A 716 3.54 -18.82 -35.94
N PRO A 717 3.75 -17.77 -35.11
CA PRO A 717 3.30 -16.43 -35.47
C PRO A 717 4.13 -15.84 -36.61
N THR A 718 3.45 -15.42 -37.69
CA THR A 718 4.03 -14.83 -38.91
C THR A 718 3.63 -13.37 -39.15
N CYS A 719 2.63 -12.86 -38.44
CA CYS A 719 2.19 -11.47 -38.45
C CYS A 719 1.59 -11.10 -37.09
N VAL A 720 1.27 -9.83 -36.87
CA VAL A 720 0.61 -9.34 -35.65
C VAL A 720 -0.90 -9.23 -35.89
N PRO A 721 -1.76 -9.78 -35.00
CA PRO A 721 -3.21 -9.63 -35.13
C PRO A 721 -3.62 -8.15 -35.26
N PRO A 722 -4.42 -7.79 -36.28
CA PRO A 722 -4.83 -6.40 -36.52
C PRO A 722 -5.46 -5.75 -35.28
N GLY A 723 -5.11 -4.49 -34.99
CA GLY A 723 -5.67 -3.78 -33.83
C GLY A 723 -5.18 -4.25 -32.46
N PHE A 724 -4.25 -5.22 -32.38
CA PHE A 724 -3.66 -5.64 -31.09
C PHE A 724 -2.90 -4.51 -30.38
N MET A 725 -2.22 -3.64 -31.12
CA MET A 725 -1.51 -2.45 -30.62
C MET A 725 -1.47 -1.39 -31.72
N ALA A 726 -1.40 -0.11 -31.33
CA ALA A 726 -1.19 0.98 -32.27
C ALA A 726 0.11 0.77 -33.08
N PRO A 727 0.15 1.01 -34.41
CA PRO A 727 1.33 0.78 -35.24
C PRO A 727 2.60 1.44 -34.73
N ALA A 728 2.55 2.75 -34.44
CA ALA A 728 3.70 3.48 -33.89
C ALA A 728 4.16 2.92 -32.53
N GLY A 729 3.20 2.51 -31.69
CA GLY A 729 3.50 1.83 -30.42
C GLY A 729 4.16 0.46 -30.61
N TRP A 730 3.77 -0.28 -31.66
CA TRP A 730 4.35 -1.56 -32.00
C TRP A 730 5.75 -1.43 -32.62
N ASP A 731 5.98 -0.42 -33.45
CA ASP A 731 7.30 -0.14 -34.02
C ASP A 731 8.33 0.17 -32.92
N LEU A 732 7.94 0.87 -31.85
CA LEU A 732 8.78 1.06 -30.66
C LEU A 732 9.13 -0.28 -29.98
N MET A 733 8.20 -1.22 -29.93
CA MET A 733 8.47 -2.57 -29.41
C MET A 733 9.48 -3.30 -30.30
N ILE A 734 9.33 -3.24 -31.62
CA ILE A 734 10.29 -3.84 -32.57
C ILE A 734 11.68 -3.24 -32.35
N GLN A 735 11.79 -1.90 -32.33
CA GLN A 735 13.06 -1.20 -32.13
C GLN A 735 13.75 -1.64 -30.83
N TYR A 736 13.01 -1.69 -29.72
CA TYR A 736 13.56 -2.15 -28.45
C TYR A 736 13.97 -3.63 -28.50
N TYR A 737 13.10 -4.53 -28.95
CA TYR A 737 13.37 -5.97 -28.91
C TYR A 737 14.45 -6.43 -29.91
N GLN A 738 14.74 -5.64 -30.95
CA GLN A 738 15.87 -5.85 -31.85
C GLN A 738 17.19 -5.27 -31.30
N ARG A 739 17.13 -4.30 -30.38
CA ARG A 739 18.31 -3.68 -29.74
C ARG A 739 18.07 -3.46 -28.23
N PRO A 740 17.93 -4.55 -27.44
CA PRO A 740 17.59 -4.43 -26.02
C PRO A 740 18.67 -3.73 -25.18
N ASP A 741 19.93 -3.81 -25.61
CA ASP A 741 21.09 -3.23 -24.92
C ASP A 741 21.46 -1.81 -25.36
N ALA A 742 20.58 -1.12 -26.12
CA ALA A 742 20.84 0.25 -26.55
C ALA A 742 21.03 1.17 -25.34
N ALA A 743 22.07 2.03 -25.36
CA ALA A 743 22.39 2.95 -24.27
C ALA A 743 21.25 3.94 -23.94
N SER A 744 20.37 4.21 -24.91
CA SER A 744 19.17 5.03 -24.74
C SER A 744 18.08 4.37 -23.89
N ASN A 745 18.18 3.07 -23.57
CA ASN A 745 17.18 2.36 -22.80
C ASN A 745 17.37 2.63 -21.30
N VAL A 746 16.43 3.36 -20.71
CA VAL A 746 16.41 3.68 -19.28
C VAL A 746 15.45 2.71 -18.60
N GLN A 747 15.99 1.68 -17.94
CA GLN A 747 15.19 0.59 -17.38
C GLN A 747 14.12 1.11 -16.40
N TYR A 748 14.55 1.98 -15.49
CA TYR A 748 13.75 2.68 -14.50
C TYR A 748 14.38 4.05 -14.20
N ALA A 749 13.65 4.91 -13.49
CA ALA A 749 14.11 6.24 -13.14
C ALA A 749 15.41 6.19 -12.32
N VAL A 750 16.49 6.78 -12.82
CA VAL A 750 17.77 6.87 -12.11
C VAL A 750 18.38 8.25 -12.29
N PRO A 751 19.03 8.82 -11.26
CA PRO A 751 19.55 10.18 -11.36
C PRO A 751 20.78 10.20 -12.26
N PHE A 752 20.79 11.17 -13.18
CA PHE A 752 21.96 11.58 -13.95
C PHE A 752 22.37 12.99 -13.54
N ARG A 753 23.68 13.25 -13.45
CA ARG A 753 24.20 14.59 -13.18
C ARG A 753 24.89 15.17 -14.40
N THR A 754 24.87 16.49 -14.51
CA THR A 754 25.59 17.23 -15.53
C THR A 754 26.87 17.81 -14.95
N LEU A 755 27.94 17.81 -15.74
CA LEU A 755 29.18 18.48 -15.38
C LEU A 755 29.10 19.96 -15.76
N ALA A 756 29.64 20.83 -14.90
CA ALA A 756 29.79 22.24 -15.23
C ALA A 756 30.76 22.38 -16.42
N PRO A 757 30.44 23.22 -17.43
CA PRO A 757 31.36 23.45 -18.54
C PRO A 757 32.71 24.01 -18.04
N ARG A 758 33.82 23.40 -18.47
CA ARG A 758 35.17 23.93 -18.26
C ARG A 758 35.96 23.95 -19.56
N ALA A 759 36.86 24.91 -19.72
CA ALA A 759 37.64 25.09 -20.95
C ALA A 759 38.73 24.03 -21.14
N ASP A 760 39.13 23.36 -20.06
CA ASP A 760 40.20 22.39 -19.97
C ASP A 760 39.72 20.93 -20.13
N ILE A 761 38.41 20.72 -20.33
CA ILE A 761 37.82 19.39 -20.58
C ILE A 761 36.90 19.40 -21.79
N GLU A 762 36.70 18.23 -22.37
CA GLU A 762 35.69 17.97 -23.40
C GLU A 762 34.96 16.68 -23.04
N THR A 763 33.63 16.71 -22.99
CA THR A 763 32.81 15.55 -22.59
C THR A 763 31.98 15.03 -23.76
N MET A 764 31.85 13.72 -23.85
CA MET A 764 30.94 13.01 -24.75
C MET A 764 30.03 12.08 -23.94
N GLY A 765 28.82 11.81 -24.43
CA GLY A 765 27.84 10.96 -23.73
C GLY A 765 27.23 11.63 -22.50
N THR A 766 26.58 10.82 -21.63
CA THR A 766 25.90 11.28 -20.41
C THR A 766 26.62 10.75 -19.18
N LEU A 767 27.05 11.61 -18.25
CA LEU A 767 27.78 11.13 -17.08
C LEU A 767 26.98 10.10 -16.28
N GLY A 768 27.64 8.99 -15.92
CA GLY A 768 27.02 7.84 -15.27
C GLY A 768 26.52 6.75 -16.25
N THR A 769 26.64 6.96 -17.58
CA THR A 769 26.32 5.97 -18.62
C THR A 769 27.58 5.42 -19.31
N ARG A 770 27.43 4.30 -20.02
CA ARG A 770 28.55 3.54 -20.64
C ARG A 770 29.23 4.28 -21.80
N ASP A 771 28.54 5.25 -22.39
CA ASP A 771 29.02 6.09 -23.48
C ASP A 771 29.67 7.40 -23.01
N PHE A 772 29.74 7.63 -21.68
CA PHE A 772 30.41 8.81 -21.15
C PHE A 772 31.92 8.72 -21.29
N GLU A 773 32.51 9.80 -21.79
CA GLU A 773 33.94 10.02 -21.85
C GLU A 773 34.27 11.47 -21.54
N LEU A 774 35.33 11.68 -20.78
CA LEU A 774 35.93 13.00 -20.53
C LEU A 774 37.37 13.01 -21.04
N TYR A 775 37.64 13.94 -21.94
CA TYR A 775 38.96 14.21 -22.49
C TYR A 775 39.55 15.46 -21.86
N LEU A 776 40.85 15.44 -21.53
CA LEU A 776 41.57 16.66 -21.16
C LEU A 776 41.94 17.43 -22.43
N ARG A 777 41.84 18.76 -22.39
CA ARG A 777 42.17 19.63 -23.52
C ARG A 777 42.86 20.91 -23.08
N ASN A 778 43.65 21.47 -23.99
CA ASN A 778 44.22 22.80 -23.88
C ASN A 778 44.01 23.57 -25.20
N ALA A 779 44.70 24.69 -25.39
CA ALA A 779 44.61 25.49 -26.62
C ALA A 779 45.04 24.72 -27.89
N SER A 780 45.91 23.71 -27.74
CA SER A 780 46.47 22.92 -28.84
C SER A 780 45.64 21.69 -29.20
N GLY A 781 44.63 21.33 -28.39
CA GLY A 781 43.77 20.17 -28.62
C GLY A 781 43.66 19.25 -27.41
N ARG A 782 43.25 18.00 -27.65
CA ARG A 782 43.19 16.94 -26.63
C ARG A 782 44.60 16.50 -26.25
N PHE A 783 44.80 16.13 -24.99
CA PHE A 783 46.02 15.49 -24.51
C PHE A 783 45.66 14.34 -23.57
N SER A 784 46.55 13.36 -23.46
CA SER A 784 46.35 12.16 -22.65
C SER A 784 46.44 12.47 -21.17
N ALA A 785 45.41 12.06 -20.43
CA ALA A 785 45.41 12.08 -18.97
C ALA A 785 46.57 11.25 -18.40
N TRP A 786 46.89 10.12 -19.03
CA TRP A 786 47.92 9.19 -18.54
C TRP A 786 49.33 9.54 -19.02
N HIS A 787 49.48 9.97 -20.27
CA HIS A 787 50.80 10.11 -20.90
C HIS A 787 51.37 11.52 -20.86
N ASP A 788 50.52 12.53 -21.08
CA ASP A 788 50.97 13.90 -21.35
C ASP A 788 51.00 14.77 -20.08
N VAL A 789 50.40 14.30 -18.99
CA VAL A 789 50.52 14.93 -17.66
C VAL A 789 51.82 14.47 -17.00
N PRO A 790 52.72 15.38 -16.58
CA PRO A 790 53.95 14.99 -15.91
C PRO A 790 53.67 14.40 -14.53
N LEU A 791 54.33 13.30 -14.17
CA LEU A 791 54.20 12.71 -12.83
C LEU A 791 54.71 13.65 -11.72
N TYR A 792 55.96 14.11 -11.85
CA TYR A 792 56.64 14.85 -10.78
C TYR A 792 56.50 16.37 -10.95
N VAL A 793 56.13 17.04 -9.85
CA VAL A 793 56.30 18.49 -9.67
C VAL A 793 57.59 18.77 -8.90
N SER A 794 57.89 17.94 -7.89
CA SER A 794 59.16 17.91 -7.16
C SER A 794 59.39 16.50 -6.57
N ALA A 795 60.43 16.29 -5.76
CA ALA A 795 60.80 14.96 -5.26
C ALA A 795 59.69 14.26 -4.43
N SER A 796 58.90 15.01 -3.64
CA SER A 796 57.80 14.48 -2.82
C SER A 796 56.42 15.00 -3.22
N VAL A 797 56.33 15.69 -4.36
CA VAL A 797 55.08 16.24 -4.89
C VAL A 797 54.86 15.71 -6.30
N VAL A 798 53.74 15.03 -6.47
CA VAL A 798 53.32 14.43 -7.74
C VAL A 798 52.01 15.07 -8.21
N ASN A 799 51.71 14.97 -9.50
CA ASN A 799 50.41 15.34 -10.02
C ASN A 799 49.44 14.16 -9.87
N LEU A 800 48.25 14.44 -9.36
CA LEU A 800 47.07 13.57 -9.38
C LEU A 800 46.19 14.00 -10.56
N VAL A 801 45.70 13.04 -11.34
CA VAL A 801 44.56 13.26 -12.24
C VAL A 801 43.31 12.75 -11.55
N VAL A 802 42.39 13.65 -11.21
CA VAL A 802 41.16 13.31 -10.47
C VAL A 802 40.19 12.57 -11.38
N GLU A 803 39.81 11.35 -11.01
CA GLU A 803 38.83 10.54 -11.75
C GLU A 803 37.46 10.56 -11.08
N ILE A 804 37.41 10.55 -9.74
CA ILE A 804 36.17 10.55 -8.97
C ILE A 804 36.24 11.65 -7.91
N GLU A 805 35.24 12.53 -7.96
CA GLU A 805 35.13 13.65 -7.04
C GLU A 805 34.68 13.15 -5.65
N LYS A 806 35.14 13.81 -4.59
CA LYS A 806 34.68 13.53 -3.23
C LYS A 806 33.16 13.60 -3.13
N GLY A 807 32.59 12.57 -2.49
CA GLY A 807 31.14 12.41 -2.32
C GLY A 807 30.41 11.80 -3.52
N LYS A 808 31.10 11.45 -4.61
CA LYS A 808 30.52 10.85 -5.82
C LYS A 808 30.75 9.35 -5.86
N MET A 809 29.80 8.60 -6.45
CA MET A 809 29.83 7.14 -6.44
C MET A 809 30.06 6.53 -7.81
N GLU A 810 29.93 7.30 -8.89
CA GLU A 810 30.28 6.87 -10.24
C GLU A 810 31.73 6.34 -10.24
N LYS A 811 31.92 5.05 -10.55
CA LYS A 811 33.27 4.51 -10.73
C LYS A 811 33.78 4.96 -12.09
N MET A 812 34.66 5.95 -12.08
CA MET A 812 35.31 6.53 -13.25
C MET A 812 36.78 6.12 -13.24
N GLU A 813 37.31 5.84 -14.43
CA GLU A 813 38.71 5.45 -14.60
C GLU A 813 39.22 5.86 -15.99
N VAL A 814 40.51 6.11 -16.09
CA VAL A 814 41.17 6.35 -17.37
C VAL A 814 41.12 5.09 -18.25
N ASN A 815 40.55 5.23 -19.44
CA ASN A 815 40.50 4.14 -20.40
C ASN A 815 41.85 3.98 -21.11
N LYS A 816 42.62 2.99 -20.69
CA LYS A 816 43.97 2.69 -21.22
C LYS A 816 43.99 2.34 -22.72
N ALA A 817 42.89 1.83 -23.28
CA ALA A 817 42.83 1.32 -24.65
C ALA A 817 42.35 2.36 -25.68
N ARG A 818 41.65 3.41 -25.26
CA ARG A 818 41.11 4.43 -26.17
C ARG A 818 42.10 5.56 -26.42
N ALA A 819 42.03 6.14 -27.62
CA ALA A 819 42.88 7.26 -28.00
C ALA A 819 42.73 8.42 -27.02
N TRP A 820 43.85 9.01 -26.60
CA TRP A 820 43.94 10.08 -25.60
C TRP A 820 43.57 9.68 -24.17
N ASN A 821 43.36 8.40 -23.88
CA ASN A 821 43.07 7.87 -22.55
C ASN A 821 42.00 8.69 -21.79
N PRO A 822 40.76 8.80 -22.32
CA PRO A 822 39.70 9.54 -21.66
C PRO A 822 39.34 8.91 -20.32
N ILE A 823 38.89 9.73 -19.37
CA ILE A 823 38.25 9.23 -18.15
C ILE A 823 36.84 8.76 -18.53
N ALA A 824 36.53 7.49 -18.30
CA ALA A 824 35.31 6.82 -18.73
C ALA A 824 34.63 6.08 -17.57
N GLN A 825 33.33 5.83 -17.73
CA GLN A 825 32.54 5.09 -16.76
C GLN A 825 32.91 3.60 -16.78
N ASP A 826 33.31 3.05 -15.64
CA ASP A 826 33.63 1.62 -15.52
C ASP A 826 32.36 0.76 -15.65
N VAL A 827 32.52 -0.43 -16.23
CA VAL A 827 31.46 -1.40 -16.51
C VAL A 827 31.83 -2.80 -15.99
N THR A 828 30.84 -3.55 -15.53
CA THR A 828 31.00 -4.95 -15.12
C THR A 828 31.25 -5.86 -16.34
N LYS A 829 31.61 -7.13 -16.09
CA LYS A 829 31.66 -8.18 -17.13
C LYS A 829 30.31 -8.39 -17.86
N THR A 830 29.20 -8.03 -17.22
CA THR A 830 27.84 -8.03 -17.81
C THR A 830 27.48 -6.70 -18.46
N ASN A 831 28.49 -5.86 -18.69
CA ASN A 831 28.44 -4.53 -19.28
C ASN A 831 27.70 -3.48 -18.42
N ALA A 832 27.26 -3.75 -17.19
CA ALA A 832 26.53 -2.77 -16.36
C ALA A 832 27.45 -1.69 -15.77
N THR A 833 27.00 -0.44 -15.67
CA THR A 833 27.78 0.66 -15.08
C THR A 833 28.05 0.43 -13.59
N ARG A 834 29.26 0.74 -13.11
CA ARG A 834 29.68 0.49 -11.72
C ARG A 834 29.62 1.74 -10.85
N TYR A 835 29.20 1.52 -9.60
CA TYR A 835 29.10 2.56 -8.57
C TYR A 835 29.62 2.03 -7.22
N TYR A 836 30.23 2.90 -6.41
CA TYR A 836 30.61 2.58 -5.04
C TYR A 836 29.40 2.68 -4.10
N MET A 837 28.89 1.53 -3.66
CA MET A 837 27.62 1.44 -2.91
C MET A 837 27.77 1.19 -1.40
N TYR A 838 29.00 1.22 -0.85
CA TYR A 838 29.22 0.91 0.57
C TYR A 838 28.92 2.08 1.50
N GLY A 839 29.18 3.30 1.05
CA GLY A 839 28.97 4.54 1.77
C GLY A 839 29.46 5.72 0.93
N VAL A 840 29.11 6.94 1.35
CA VAL A 840 29.51 8.16 0.64
C VAL A 840 31.03 8.33 0.71
N PRO A 841 31.77 8.33 -0.41
CA PRO A 841 33.21 8.53 -0.39
C PRO A 841 33.54 9.90 0.20
N PHE A 842 34.46 9.93 1.15
CA PHE A 842 34.86 11.14 1.87
C PHE A 842 36.23 11.67 1.42
N PHE A 843 36.72 11.16 0.31
CA PHE A 843 38.00 11.45 -0.32
C PHE A 843 37.80 11.66 -1.82
N ASN A 844 38.73 12.34 -2.47
CA ASN A 844 38.82 12.33 -3.94
C ASN A 844 39.65 11.11 -4.37
N TYR A 845 39.37 10.58 -5.55
CA TYR A 845 40.07 9.42 -6.10
C TYR A 845 40.56 9.73 -7.50
N GLY A 846 41.70 9.16 -7.86
CA GLY A 846 42.16 9.16 -9.24
C GLY A 846 43.45 8.37 -9.37
N MET A 847 44.22 8.74 -10.38
CA MET A 847 45.47 8.05 -10.71
C MET A 847 46.67 9.00 -10.78
N LEU A 848 47.86 8.42 -10.60
CA LEU A 848 49.12 9.09 -10.84
C LEU A 848 49.54 8.90 -12.30
N PRO A 849 49.69 9.98 -13.10
CA PRO A 849 50.01 9.87 -14.51
C PRO A 849 51.42 9.32 -14.69
N GLN A 850 51.69 8.73 -15.85
CA GLN A 850 52.97 8.12 -16.18
C GLN A 850 53.42 7.02 -15.18
N THR A 851 52.49 6.31 -14.55
CA THR A 851 52.76 5.11 -13.74
C THR A 851 52.02 3.91 -14.30
N TRP A 852 52.48 2.69 -14.01
CA TRP A 852 51.82 1.46 -14.42
C TRP A 852 52.23 0.28 -13.52
N GLU A 853 51.25 -0.46 -13.03
CA GLU A 853 51.43 -1.68 -12.25
C GLU A 853 51.46 -2.92 -13.16
N ASP A 854 52.67 -3.38 -13.52
CA ASP A 854 52.85 -4.51 -14.44
C ASP A 854 52.40 -5.86 -13.80
N PRO A 855 51.39 -6.57 -14.36
CA PRO A 855 50.89 -7.84 -13.82
C PRO A 855 51.92 -8.99 -13.92
N ALA A 856 52.93 -8.85 -14.78
CA ALA A 856 53.99 -9.85 -14.95
C ALA A 856 55.04 -9.83 -13.83
N LEU A 857 55.17 -8.72 -13.11
CA LEU A 857 56.10 -8.59 -11.98
C LEU A 857 55.39 -8.97 -10.70
N LYS A 858 55.81 -10.12 -10.13
CA LYS A 858 55.25 -10.65 -8.89
C LYS A 858 56.05 -10.17 -7.67
N ASP A 859 55.35 -9.84 -6.58
CA ASP A 859 55.94 -9.53 -5.28
C ASP A 859 56.54 -10.78 -4.62
N ALA A 860 57.06 -10.64 -3.40
CA ALA A 860 57.63 -11.75 -2.63
C ALA A 860 56.61 -12.87 -2.31
N HIS A 861 55.31 -12.59 -2.41
CA HIS A 861 54.22 -13.53 -2.13
C HIS A 861 53.59 -14.11 -3.41
N GLY A 862 54.05 -13.68 -4.59
CA GLY A 862 53.58 -14.18 -5.89
C GLY A 862 52.44 -13.37 -6.52
N HIS A 863 52.06 -12.23 -5.94
CA HIS A 863 50.98 -11.36 -6.43
C HIS A 863 51.51 -10.34 -7.46
N GLY A 864 50.80 -10.11 -8.56
CA GLY A 864 51.23 -9.18 -9.63
C GLY A 864 50.54 -7.83 -9.55
N GLY A 865 51.01 -6.82 -10.26
CA GLY A 865 50.27 -5.55 -10.37
C GLY A 865 48.87 -5.72 -10.99
N ASP A 866 47.95 -4.80 -10.68
CA ASP A 866 46.56 -4.79 -11.16
C ASP A 866 46.39 -4.37 -12.63
N ASN A 867 47.49 -4.12 -13.33
CA ASN A 867 47.55 -3.69 -14.72
C ASN A 867 47.01 -2.27 -14.98
N ASP A 868 46.87 -1.44 -13.96
CA ASP A 868 46.39 -0.05 -14.03
C ASP A 868 47.50 0.99 -13.73
N PRO A 869 47.27 2.29 -14.01
CA PRO A 869 48.08 3.35 -13.44
C PRO A 869 47.89 3.37 -11.92
N LEU A 870 48.91 3.78 -11.19
CA LEU A 870 48.93 3.73 -9.74
C LEU A 870 47.82 4.60 -9.13
N ASP A 871 46.99 3.99 -8.30
CA ASP A 871 45.83 4.62 -7.70
C ASP A 871 46.22 5.56 -6.55
N VAL A 872 45.49 6.67 -6.44
CA VAL A 872 45.72 7.68 -5.40
C VAL A 872 44.40 8.16 -4.80
N ILE A 873 44.39 8.18 -3.47
CA ILE A 873 43.32 8.69 -2.63
C ILE A 873 43.78 10.01 -2.01
N GLU A 874 43.11 11.09 -2.38
CA GLU A 874 43.37 12.42 -1.84
C GLU A 874 42.37 12.72 -0.71
N VAL A 875 42.90 12.95 0.50
CA VAL A 875 42.12 12.99 1.75
C VAL A 875 41.78 14.41 2.24
N GLY A 876 41.88 15.39 1.34
CA GLY A 876 41.61 16.79 1.62
C GLY A 876 40.15 17.09 1.92
N ASP A 877 39.92 18.30 2.43
CA ASP A 877 38.57 18.75 2.78
C ASP A 877 37.77 19.17 1.54
N ALA A 878 38.45 19.66 0.50
CA ALA A 878 37.85 20.14 -0.75
C ALA A 878 37.33 19.02 -1.65
N VAL A 879 36.27 19.31 -2.41
CA VAL A 879 35.87 18.50 -3.56
C VAL A 879 36.72 18.94 -4.76
N LEU A 880 37.56 18.05 -5.26
CA LEU A 880 38.37 18.30 -6.45
C LEU A 880 37.58 17.88 -7.70
N PRO A 881 37.40 18.76 -8.70
CA PRO A 881 36.59 18.42 -9.88
C PRO A 881 37.21 17.31 -10.74
N ILE A 882 36.38 16.46 -11.36
CA ILE A 882 36.84 15.38 -12.27
C ILE A 882 37.67 15.93 -13.43
N GLY A 883 38.73 15.24 -13.81
CA GLY A 883 39.66 15.66 -14.86
C GLY A 883 40.58 16.81 -14.46
N SER A 884 40.60 17.23 -13.19
CA SER A 884 41.58 18.23 -12.72
C SER A 884 42.96 17.58 -12.54
N VAL A 885 44.00 18.32 -12.90
CA VAL A 885 45.39 17.96 -12.58
C VAL A 885 45.80 18.74 -11.33
N VAL A 886 46.04 18.03 -10.23
CA VAL A 886 46.26 18.62 -8.91
C VAL A 886 47.60 18.17 -8.34
N PRO A 887 48.52 19.10 -8.00
CA PRO A 887 49.73 18.76 -7.25
C PRO A 887 49.37 18.29 -5.83
N VAL A 888 49.79 17.08 -5.50
CA VAL A 888 49.55 16.44 -4.20
C VAL A 888 50.86 16.01 -3.55
N ARG A 889 50.93 16.10 -2.23
CA ARG A 889 52.02 15.52 -1.42
C ARG A 889 51.67 14.08 -1.07
N VAL A 890 52.60 13.16 -1.31
CA VAL A 890 52.47 11.76 -0.90
C VAL A 890 52.67 11.67 0.62
N LEU A 891 51.75 10.98 1.32
CA LEU A 891 51.81 10.83 2.79
C LEU A 891 52.17 9.40 3.21
N GLY A 892 51.77 8.41 2.41
CA GLY A 892 51.92 6.99 2.67
C GLY A 892 51.13 6.14 1.67
N SER A 893 51.01 4.84 1.93
CA SER A 893 50.23 3.93 1.08
C SER A 893 49.51 2.84 1.90
N LEU A 894 48.45 2.28 1.31
CA LEU A 894 47.81 1.04 1.72
C LEU A 894 47.87 0.04 0.55
N GLU A 895 48.06 -1.23 0.87
CA GLU A 895 48.17 -2.30 -0.12
C GLU A 895 47.00 -3.27 0.04
N LEU A 896 46.23 -3.44 -1.04
CA LEU A 896 45.09 -4.34 -1.13
C LEU A 896 45.51 -5.60 -1.89
N ILE A 897 45.15 -6.78 -1.37
CA ILE A 897 45.38 -8.06 -2.04
C ILE A 897 44.04 -8.57 -2.58
N ASP A 898 43.90 -8.67 -3.90
CA ASP A 898 42.69 -9.17 -4.58
C ASP A 898 43.04 -10.30 -5.56
N GLN A 899 42.66 -11.54 -5.22
CA GLN A 899 42.70 -12.70 -6.13
C GLN A 899 43.98 -12.82 -6.97
N ASP A 900 45.15 -12.68 -6.33
CA ASP A 900 46.52 -12.74 -6.89
C ASP A 900 47.07 -11.43 -7.51
N GLU A 901 46.37 -10.32 -7.32
CA GLU A 901 46.80 -8.96 -7.68
C GLU A 901 47.08 -8.11 -6.44
N VAL A 902 48.13 -7.29 -6.54
CA VAL A 902 48.47 -6.21 -5.61
C VAL A 902 47.94 -4.92 -6.20
N ASP A 903 47.12 -4.22 -5.41
CA ASP A 903 46.54 -2.94 -5.77
C ASP A 903 47.00 -1.91 -4.71
N HIS A 904 47.94 -1.05 -5.11
CA HIS A 904 48.51 -0.05 -4.22
C HIS A 904 47.69 1.24 -4.24
N LYS A 905 47.17 1.63 -3.07
CA LYS A 905 46.48 2.91 -2.87
C LYS A 905 47.43 3.92 -2.24
N ILE A 906 47.94 4.86 -3.03
CA ILE A 906 48.73 5.98 -2.52
C ILE A 906 47.82 6.95 -1.78
N ILE A 907 48.18 7.34 -0.55
CA ILE A 907 47.45 8.33 0.22
C ILE A 907 48.17 9.67 0.11
N ALA A 908 47.43 10.69 -0.32
CA ALA A 908 48.00 12.00 -0.61
C ALA A 908 47.12 13.15 -0.11
N LEU A 909 47.69 14.35 -0.07
CA LEU A 909 46.98 15.59 0.28
C LEU A 909 47.32 16.69 -0.73
N ALA A 910 46.30 17.36 -1.26
CA ALA A 910 46.49 18.47 -2.18
C ALA A 910 47.29 19.60 -1.53
N LEU A 911 48.23 20.21 -2.29
CA LEU A 911 49.00 21.34 -1.77
C LEU A 911 48.16 22.59 -1.51
N SER A 912 46.98 22.67 -2.13
CA SER A 912 46.00 23.72 -1.91
C SER A 912 45.14 23.50 -0.65
N ASP A 913 45.22 22.33 -0.01
CA ASP A 913 44.45 22.04 1.19
C ASP A 913 44.96 22.89 2.38
N PRO A 914 44.07 23.52 3.16
CA PRO A 914 44.48 24.33 4.32
C PRO A 914 45.30 23.57 5.37
N ALA A 915 45.18 22.24 5.46
CA ALA A 915 45.94 21.40 6.37
C ALA A 915 47.31 20.98 5.81
N ALA A 916 47.63 21.25 4.53
CA ALA A 916 48.88 20.84 3.90
C ALA A 916 50.14 21.46 4.54
N ALA A 917 50.01 22.56 5.27
CA ALA A 917 51.09 23.17 6.04
C ALA A 917 51.41 22.43 7.36
N ARG A 918 50.54 21.52 7.80
CA ARG A 918 50.66 20.77 9.06
C ARG A 918 50.78 19.26 8.84
N ILE A 919 50.29 18.76 7.72
CA ILE A 919 50.28 17.34 7.38
C ILE A 919 51.34 17.09 6.30
N HIS A 920 52.47 16.52 6.70
CA HIS A 920 53.57 16.18 5.79
C HIS A 920 53.73 14.67 5.62
N THR A 921 53.36 13.89 6.63
CA THR A 921 53.56 12.45 6.69
C THR A 921 52.29 11.71 7.12
N ALA A 922 52.28 10.37 6.96
CA ALA A 922 51.23 9.51 7.53
C ALA A 922 51.04 9.68 9.04
N ALA A 923 52.13 9.94 9.79
CA ALA A 923 52.05 10.19 11.23
C ALA A 923 51.34 11.51 11.55
N ASP A 924 51.59 12.57 10.76
CA ASP A 924 50.89 13.84 10.91
C ASP A 924 49.40 13.70 10.59
N LEU A 925 49.06 12.92 9.55
CA LEU A 925 47.67 12.64 9.20
C LEU A 925 46.96 11.93 10.35
N LEU A 926 47.59 10.91 10.94
CA LEU A 926 47.03 10.20 12.10
C LEU A 926 46.88 11.11 13.32
N ALA A 927 47.81 12.05 13.53
CA ALA A 927 47.76 12.99 14.65
C ALA A 927 46.66 14.07 14.49
N HIS A 928 46.43 14.54 13.26
CA HIS A 928 45.50 15.65 12.98
C HIS A 928 44.11 15.22 12.52
N LYS A 929 43.99 14.06 11.85
CA LYS A 929 42.74 13.48 11.31
C LYS A 929 42.68 11.96 11.54
N PRO A 930 42.75 11.46 12.80
CA PRO A 930 42.81 10.03 13.10
C PRO A 930 41.64 9.22 12.53
N GLU A 931 40.46 9.84 12.45
CA GLU A 931 39.24 9.24 11.91
C GLU A 931 39.32 8.94 10.40
N VAL A 932 40.13 9.69 9.64
CA VAL A 932 40.28 9.50 8.20
C VAL A 932 40.92 8.15 7.90
N VAL A 933 42.00 7.80 8.61
CA VAL A 933 42.72 6.53 8.40
C VAL A 933 41.83 5.34 8.74
N ALA A 934 41.14 5.39 9.89
CA ALA A 934 40.23 4.32 10.29
C ALA A 934 39.08 4.12 9.28
N ARG A 935 38.51 5.21 8.77
CA ARG A 935 37.46 5.17 7.75
C ARG A 935 37.97 4.66 6.40
N LEU A 936 39.21 4.97 6.02
CA LEU A 936 39.81 4.49 4.77
C LEU A 936 40.02 2.97 4.80
N VAL A 937 40.56 2.45 5.90
CA VAL A 937 40.76 1.01 6.10
C VAL A 937 39.41 0.28 6.05
N ASP A 938 38.39 0.78 6.75
CA ASP A 938 37.04 0.21 6.71
C ASP A 938 36.43 0.24 5.30
N TRP A 939 36.55 1.38 4.60
CA TRP A 939 36.03 1.53 3.25
C TRP A 939 36.73 0.58 2.27
N LEU A 940 38.06 0.52 2.25
CA LEU A 940 38.84 -0.34 1.34
C LEU A 940 38.57 -1.83 1.58
N LYS A 941 38.36 -2.25 2.83
CA LYS A 941 37.97 -3.62 3.15
C LYS A 941 36.58 -3.98 2.66
N ASN A 942 35.64 -3.03 2.68
CA ASN A 942 34.22 -3.36 2.53
C ASN A 942 33.55 -2.83 1.26
N TYR A 943 34.19 -1.98 0.45
CA TYR A 943 33.52 -1.31 -0.68
C TYR A 943 32.96 -2.26 -1.75
N LYS A 944 33.55 -3.46 -1.90
CA LYS A 944 33.10 -4.51 -2.82
C LYS A 944 31.98 -5.40 -2.24
N ARG A 945 31.70 -5.33 -0.94
CA ARG A 945 30.67 -6.18 -0.29
C ARG A 945 29.25 -5.95 -0.80
N PRO A 946 28.81 -4.72 -1.10
CA PRO A 946 27.52 -4.49 -1.75
C PRO A 946 27.41 -5.16 -3.14
N GLU A 947 28.53 -5.44 -3.82
CA GLU A 947 28.56 -6.21 -5.07
C GLU A 947 28.45 -7.74 -4.84
N GLY A 948 28.25 -8.18 -3.60
CA GLY A 948 28.21 -9.61 -3.22
C GLY A 948 29.59 -10.26 -3.09
N LYS A 949 30.67 -9.48 -3.12
CA LYS A 949 32.04 -9.98 -2.94
C LYS A 949 32.42 -10.08 -1.45
N PRO A 950 33.37 -10.94 -1.08
CA PRO A 950 33.91 -10.97 0.28
C PRO A 950 34.62 -9.65 0.64
N ALA A 951 34.92 -9.46 1.92
CA ALA A 951 35.76 -8.35 2.35
C ALA A 951 37.17 -8.49 1.75
N ASN A 952 37.74 -7.39 1.30
CA ASN A 952 39.11 -7.36 0.80
C ASN A 952 40.11 -7.56 1.94
N VAL A 953 41.27 -8.11 1.60
CA VAL A 953 42.40 -8.26 2.52
C VAL A 953 43.37 -7.12 2.27
N LEU A 954 43.82 -6.47 3.35
CA LEU A 954 44.93 -5.51 3.29
C LEU A 954 46.19 -6.23 3.75
N ALA A 955 47.33 -5.98 3.11
CA ALA A 955 48.62 -6.49 3.57
C ALA A 955 49.01 -5.88 4.93
N GLN A 956 48.59 -4.64 5.18
CA GLN A 956 48.71 -3.95 6.47
C GLN A 956 47.51 -3.04 6.75
N GLU A 957 47.15 -2.90 8.02
CA GLU A 957 46.08 -1.99 8.46
C GLU A 957 46.59 -0.59 8.88
N SER A 958 47.91 -0.43 8.97
CA SER A 958 48.57 0.87 9.18
C SER A 958 49.13 1.40 7.87
N LEU A 959 49.11 2.72 7.70
CA LEU A 959 49.75 3.37 6.55
C LEU A 959 51.25 3.05 6.50
N ALA A 960 51.73 2.65 5.33
CA ALA A 960 53.17 2.64 5.04
C ALA A 960 53.73 4.07 5.05
N SER A 961 55.04 4.20 5.24
CA SER A 961 55.70 5.51 5.29
C SER A 961 55.66 6.24 3.95
N GLU A 962 55.80 7.56 3.97
CA GLU A 962 55.98 8.39 2.78
C GLU A 962 57.10 7.86 1.87
N ALA A 963 58.25 7.47 2.46
CA ALA A 963 59.38 6.95 1.70
C ALA A 963 59.02 5.66 0.93
N ALA A 964 58.35 4.71 1.59
CA ALA A 964 57.91 3.47 0.95
C ALA A 964 56.87 3.74 -0.16
N ALA A 965 55.96 4.69 0.06
CA ALA A 965 55.00 5.09 -0.96
C ALA A 965 55.67 5.76 -2.18
N LEU A 966 56.66 6.62 -1.96
CA LEU A 966 57.44 7.24 -3.05
C LEU A 966 58.28 6.22 -3.81
N ASP A 967 58.80 5.18 -3.15
CA ASP A 967 59.49 4.08 -3.82
C ASP A 967 58.54 3.33 -4.78
N ILE A 968 57.31 3.03 -4.34
CA ILE A 968 56.27 2.42 -5.20
C ILE A 968 55.97 3.31 -6.42
N VAL A 969 55.83 4.63 -6.21
CA VAL A 969 55.61 5.60 -7.30
C VAL A 969 56.78 5.61 -8.28
N ALA A 970 58.01 5.59 -7.80
CA ALA A 970 59.21 5.57 -8.65
C ALA A 970 59.33 4.26 -9.44
N GLU A 971 59.04 3.12 -8.82
CA GLU A 971 59.07 1.82 -9.48
C GLU A 971 58.01 1.69 -10.58
N THR A 972 56.76 2.06 -10.29
CA THR A 972 55.65 2.03 -11.27
C THR A 972 55.87 3.03 -12.39
N HIS A 973 56.49 4.18 -12.12
CA HIS A 973 56.93 5.12 -13.16
C HIS A 973 58.00 4.51 -14.08
N ALA A 974 58.99 3.81 -13.51
CA ALA A 974 60.01 3.13 -14.30
C ALA A 974 59.42 2.00 -15.17
N ARG A 975 58.42 1.27 -14.66
CA ARG A 975 57.67 0.23 -15.40
C ARG A 975 56.89 0.86 -16.56
N TYR A 976 56.17 1.94 -16.32
CA TYR A 976 55.50 2.72 -17.36
C TYR A 976 56.48 3.22 -18.44
N ALA A 977 57.66 3.71 -18.05
CA ALA A 977 58.67 4.18 -19.00
C ALA A 977 59.17 3.06 -19.92
N LYS A 978 59.30 1.82 -19.41
CA LYS A 978 59.61 0.63 -20.21
C LYS A 978 58.48 0.29 -21.17
N LEU A 979 57.23 0.31 -20.70
CA LEU A 979 56.03 0.11 -21.52
C LEU A 979 55.98 1.12 -22.68
N ARG A 980 56.21 2.41 -22.41
CA ARG A 980 56.24 3.47 -23.43
C ARG A 980 57.34 3.29 -24.49
N LYS A 981 58.46 2.68 -24.11
CA LYS A 981 59.58 2.39 -25.03
C LYS A 981 59.40 1.08 -25.81
N GLY A 982 58.35 0.30 -25.51
CA GLY A 982 58.15 -1.03 -26.08
C GLY A 982 59.11 -2.09 -25.55
N GLU A 983 59.71 -1.85 -24.38
CA GLU A 983 60.59 -2.81 -23.69
C GLU A 983 59.79 -3.89 -22.94
N THR A 984 58.48 -3.69 -22.76
CA THR A 984 57.52 -4.68 -22.25
C THR A 984 56.37 -4.89 -23.24
N THR A 985 55.72 -6.06 -23.16
CA THR A 985 54.58 -6.40 -24.01
C THR A 985 53.42 -5.44 -23.75
N ASN A 986 52.94 -4.75 -24.78
CA ASN A 986 51.76 -3.88 -24.67
C ASN A 986 50.48 -4.75 -24.52
N PRO A 987 49.72 -4.65 -23.41
CA PRO A 987 48.47 -5.41 -23.21
C PRO A 987 47.29 -5.00 -24.10
N GLY A 988 47.51 -4.11 -25.08
CA GLY A 988 46.46 -3.53 -25.93
C GLY A 988 46.12 -2.08 -25.56
N PHE A 989 47.01 -1.40 -24.84
CA PHE A 989 46.86 0.00 -24.50
C PHE A 989 47.17 0.90 -25.69
N TRP A 990 46.48 2.03 -25.74
CA TRP A 990 46.85 3.13 -26.62
C TRP A 990 48.02 3.87 -25.96
N LEU A 991 49.19 3.88 -26.62
CA LEU A 991 50.43 4.49 -26.13
C LEU A 991 50.81 5.73 -26.98
N GLY A 992 49.84 6.43 -27.54
CA GLY A 992 50.10 7.51 -28.51
C GLY A 992 50.25 7.03 -29.95
N ALA A 993 50.25 7.98 -30.89
CA ALA A 993 50.58 7.77 -32.30
C ALA A 993 52.02 8.18 -32.59
#